data_AF-A0A2T1EA19-F1
#
_entry.id   AF-A0A2T1EA19-F1
#
_cell.length_a   1.000
_cell.length_b   1.000
_cell.length_c   1.000
_cell.angle_alpha   90.00
_cell.angle_beta   90.00
_cell.angle_gamma   90.00
#
_symmetry.space_group_name_H-M   'P 1'
#
loop_
_entity.id
_entity.type
_entity.pdbx_description
1 polymer ?
#
loop_
_entity_poly.entity_id
_entity_poly.type
_entity_poly.pdbx_seq_one_letter_code
_entity_poly.pdbx_strand_id
1 'polypeptide(L)'
;MLNSTATTSAARLSVKLPHSLKRLADLAYNYWWCWTADQVSLFETLNPDEWERCGHNPVVLLESIAYNRLTQLAIDPQYIKRLNLVVEKFDRYMAAGNTWASRVAPQISKEHPVAYFCAEFGLHESLQVYSGGLGILAGDHLKSASDLGVPLVAIGLLYRQGYFHQRLNQDGWQEDYYIDNEFDRLPIELMRNEHGDAITVELQVRSRVVKVQIWRVRVGRVDLYLLDTNRDDNDSIDRWLTGHLYGGNQETRIAQEVILGIGGVRALQALGIEPGVYHLNEGHAAFCLLEVSRLEIQRTRKSFYDIEAAVRQRCVFTTHTPVPAGHDVFSADLMDSFFASYWPQLGLSREQFLVLGARRLGDPWEPFGMTPLALRLCRAANGVSELHGHVSRQMWTVLYPERSEDKVPIGYITNGVHATTWTAALIGDLYNEYLGNDWATKAVDPAVWAKVDHIPDAELWQRHQILKERLVAHTRSKLKKAREGRGEHWDYIQAADRVLDPTILTIGFARRFSPYKRGDLLLRDADRAMSIFANTDRPVQIIFSGKAHPADEEGKRIIQRLMEWCKQPGIWNRVAFIEDYDMHTARKLVQGVDVWLNNPRRPLEASGTSGQKVCFNGGLNCSVLDGWWCEGYQADANGKGLNGWAIGKDAHTSDQKLQDDIDSQALYALLQDEIVPLYYDQDEHGVPHGWVKMMKASIKTNSPAFNTHRMIADYVTQVYAPGAVTEVGRSLASIPS
;
A
#
# COMPACT_ATOMS: atom_id res chain seq x y z
N MET A 1 -2.36 31.82 0.90
CA MET A 1 -2.27 31.88 -0.59
C MET A 1 -0.93 32.49 -0.94
N LEU A 2 0.09 31.65 -1.22
CA LEU A 2 1.33 32.10 -1.84
C LEU A 2 1.03 32.34 -3.33
N ASN A 3 1.20 33.59 -3.79
CA ASN A 3 1.01 33.94 -5.19
C ASN A 3 2.14 33.34 -6.03
N SER A 4 1.80 32.31 -6.80
CA SER A 4 2.70 31.55 -7.68
C SER A 4 3.11 32.37 -8.91
N THR A 5 4.09 33.27 -8.77
CA THR A 5 4.81 33.86 -9.91
C THR A 5 5.77 32.87 -10.58
N ALA A 6 6.10 31.76 -9.92
CA ALA A 6 6.90 30.69 -10.50
C ALA A 6 6.09 29.83 -11.48
N THR A 7 6.64 29.57 -12.67
CA THR A 7 6.01 28.68 -13.68
C THR A 7 6.08 27.23 -13.19
N THR A 8 4.92 26.58 -13.05
CA THR A 8 4.84 25.20 -12.52
C THR A 8 5.52 24.18 -13.43
N SER A 9 5.87 23.01 -12.90
CA SER A 9 6.43 21.90 -13.71
C SER A 9 5.49 21.48 -14.85
N ALA A 10 4.18 21.40 -14.59
CA ALA A 10 3.18 21.13 -15.61
C ALA A 10 3.15 22.21 -16.71
N ALA A 11 3.22 23.50 -16.32
CA ALA A 11 3.27 24.58 -17.29
C ALA A 11 4.52 24.52 -18.18
N ARG A 12 5.69 24.19 -17.60
CA ARG A 12 6.93 23.98 -18.38
C ARG A 12 6.81 22.84 -19.39
N LEU A 13 6.25 21.70 -18.99
CA LEU A 13 6.00 20.57 -19.90
C LEU A 13 4.99 20.92 -21.00
N SER A 14 3.93 21.67 -20.65
CA SER A 14 2.87 22.06 -21.58
C SER A 14 3.37 22.88 -22.79
N VAL A 15 4.47 23.64 -22.64
CA VAL A 15 5.05 24.44 -23.72
C VAL A 15 5.64 23.55 -24.82
N LYS A 16 6.09 22.34 -24.48
CA LYS A 16 6.65 21.36 -25.42
C LYS A 16 5.58 20.60 -26.23
N LEU A 17 4.31 20.69 -25.83
CA LEU A 17 3.21 19.92 -26.41
C LEU A 17 2.43 20.73 -27.47
N PRO A 18 1.92 20.08 -28.55
CA PRO A 18 0.95 20.69 -29.45
C PRO A 18 -0.26 21.26 -28.69
N HIS A 19 -0.89 22.32 -29.23
CA HIS A 19 -1.94 23.06 -28.53
C HIS A 19 -3.08 22.17 -28.01
N SER A 20 -3.58 21.24 -28.83
CA SER A 20 -4.66 20.31 -28.46
C SER A 20 -4.26 19.27 -27.41
N LEU A 21 -2.96 19.09 -27.16
CA LEU A 21 -2.41 18.10 -26.22
C LEU A 21 -1.89 18.72 -24.91
N LYS A 22 -1.91 20.05 -24.76
CA LYS A 22 -1.33 20.73 -23.58
C LYS A 22 -1.86 20.22 -22.24
N ARG A 23 -3.15 19.85 -22.17
CA ARG A 23 -3.79 19.32 -20.96
C ARG A 23 -3.22 17.96 -20.51
N LEU A 24 -2.49 17.24 -21.36
CA LEU A 24 -1.74 16.05 -20.94
C LEU A 24 -0.69 16.39 -19.87
N ALA A 25 -0.12 17.59 -19.88
CA ALA A 25 0.83 18.00 -18.85
C ALA A 25 0.18 18.12 -17.47
N ASP A 26 -1.04 18.64 -17.39
CA ASP A 26 -1.79 18.73 -16.12
C ASP A 26 -2.11 17.35 -15.57
N LEU A 27 -2.54 16.44 -16.44
CA LEU A 27 -2.81 15.06 -16.08
C LEU A 27 -1.52 14.35 -15.66
N ALA A 28 -0.42 14.49 -16.40
CA ALA A 28 0.85 13.83 -16.10
C ALA A 28 1.39 14.17 -14.70
N TYR A 29 1.17 15.40 -14.21
CA TYR A 29 1.60 15.87 -12.88
C TYR A 29 0.54 15.71 -11.77
N ASN A 30 -0.58 15.03 -12.02
CA ASN A 30 -1.56 14.70 -10.98
C ASN A 30 -1.97 13.23 -11.06
N TYR A 31 -1.53 12.42 -10.09
CA TYR A 31 -1.73 10.98 -10.05
C TYR A 31 -3.18 10.50 -10.12
N TRP A 32 -4.18 11.38 -10.04
CA TRP A 32 -5.58 11.05 -10.36
C TRP A 32 -5.75 10.26 -11.66
N TRP A 33 -4.86 10.49 -12.63
CA TRP A 33 -4.83 9.71 -13.86
C TRP A 33 -4.53 8.20 -13.67
N CYS A 34 -4.22 7.68 -12.48
CA CYS A 34 -3.90 6.26 -12.29
C CYS A 34 -5.00 5.40 -11.61
N TRP A 35 -6.18 5.94 -11.29
CA TRP A 35 -7.31 5.18 -10.71
C TRP A 35 -8.73 5.45 -11.28
N THR A 36 -8.85 5.87 -12.53
CA THR A 36 -10.10 5.97 -13.32
C THR A 36 -10.08 5.01 -14.52
N ALA A 37 -11.21 4.80 -15.19
CA ALA A 37 -11.36 3.69 -16.16
C ALA A 37 -10.68 3.90 -17.54
N ASP A 38 -10.57 5.13 -18.05
CA ASP A 38 -10.24 5.39 -19.48
C ASP A 38 -8.73 5.59 -19.79
N GLN A 39 -7.84 5.44 -18.82
CA GLN A 39 -6.67 6.34 -18.66
C GLN A 39 -5.28 5.72 -18.82
N VAL A 40 -5.06 4.44 -18.49
CA VAL A 40 -3.79 3.78 -18.85
C VAL A 40 -3.63 3.81 -20.38
N SER A 41 -4.75 3.63 -21.09
CA SER A 41 -4.80 3.76 -22.55
C SER A 41 -4.40 5.16 -23.04
N LEU A 42 -4.60 6.24 -22.28
CA LEU A 42 -4.35 7.60 -22.76
C LEU A 42 -2.85 7.85 -23.00
N PHE A 43 -2.02 7.45 -22.04
CA PHE A 43 -0.57 7.56 -22.14
C PHE A 43 0.02 6.39 -22.93
N GLU A 44 -0.42 5.16 -22.69
CA GLU A 44 0.05 3.98 -23.41
C GLU A 44 -0.17 4.09 -24.94
N THR A 45 -1.31 4.63 -25.40
CA THR A 45 -1.61 4.82 -26.83
C THR A 45 -0.64 5.79 -27.51
N LEU A 46 0.02 6.69 -26.75
CA LEU A 46 1.00 7.60 -27.32
C LEU A 46 2.15 6.80 -27.96
N ASN A 47 2.71 5.86 -27.20
CA ASN A 47 3.72 4.91 -27.62
C ASN A 47 3.81 3.76 -26.57
N PRO A 48 3.29 2.55 -26.86
CA PRO A 48 3.27 1.44 -25.90
C PRO A 48 4.67 0.95 -25.49
N ASP A 49 5.61 0.90 -26.42
CA ASP A 49 6.98 0.42 -26.14
C ASP A 49 7.73 1.40 -25.23
N GLU A 50 7.59 2.70 -25.49
CA GLU A 50 8.17 3.75 -24.64
C GLU A 50 7.50 3.80 -23.26
N TRP A 51 6.20 3.54 -23.18
CA TRP A 51 5.45 3.48 -21.92
C TRP A 51 5.99 2.40 -20.98
N GLU A 52 6.28 1.21 -21.52
CA GLU A 52 6.96 0.14 -20.78
C GLU A 52 8.41 0.52 -20.44
N ARG A 53 9.15 1.13 -21.38
CA ARG A 53 10.55 1.51 -21.19
C ARG A 53 10.75 2.58 -20.11
N CYS A 54 9.82 3.52 -19.97
CA CYS A 54 9.91 4.59 -18.98
C CYS A 54 9.36 4.21 -17.60
N GLY A 55 9.03 2.94 -17.37
CA GLY A 55 8.44 2.48 -16.10
C GLY A 55 7.08 3.15 -15.84
N HIS A 56 6.29 3.33 -16.90
CA HIS A 56 4.95 3.91 -16.82
C HIS A 56 4.93 5.35 -16.26
N ASN A 57 6.01 6.11 -16.48
CA ASN A 57 6.10 7.51 -16.09
C ASN A 57 5.59 8.43 -17.22
N PRO A 58 4.46 9.15 -17.04
CA PRO A 58 3.87 9.98 -18.09
C PRO A 58 4.71 11.22 -18.42
N VAL A 59 5.48 11.75 -17.48
CA VAL A 59 6.38 12.89 -17.71
C VAL A 59 7.52 12.47 -18.63
N VAL A 60 8.22 11.39 -18.27
CA VAL A 60 9.31 10.84 -19.10
C VAL A 60 8.82 10.46 -20.49
N LEU A 61 7.62 9.86 -20.58
CA LEU A 61 7.02 9.51 -21.86
C LEU A 61 6.79 10.74 -22.75
N LEU A 62 6.15 11.79 -22.21
CA LEU A 62 5.86 13.01 -22.98
C LEU A 62 7.13 13.75 -23.39
N GLU A 63 8.23 13.61 -22.64
CA GLU A 63 9.53 14.16 -23.01
C GLU A 63 10.31 13.30 -24.02
N SER A 64 10.09 11.98 -24.04
CA SER A 64 10.81 11.05 -24.93
C SER A 64 10.16 10.91 -26.31
N ILE A 65 8.84 11.09 -26.42
CA ILE A 65 8.13 10.92 -27.68
C ILE A 65 8.54 11.98 -28.70
N ALA A 66 8.82 11.53 -29.92
CA ALA A 66 9.12 12.42 -31.04
C ALA A 66 7.95 13.37 -31.37
N TYR A 67 8.26 14.65 -31.63
CA TYR A 67 7.26 15.69 -31.86
C TYR A 67 6.29 15.38 -33.02
N ASN A 68 6.76 14.68 -34.05
CA ASN A 68 5.93 14.22 -35.18
C ASN A 68 4.78 13.30 -34.71
N ARG A 69 5.03 12.36 -33.79
CA ARG A 69 4.03 11.47 -33.21
C ARG A 69 3.01 12.25 -32.39
N LEU A 70 3.46 13.22 -31.60
CA LEU A 70 2.57 14.12 -30.87
C LEU A 70 1.67 14.92 -31.82
N THR A 71 2.21 15.40 -32.94
CA THR A 71 1.43 16.16 -33.94
C THR A 71 0.42 15.28 -34.67
N GLN A 72 0.74 14.01 -34.95
CA GLN A 72 -0.22 13.05 -35.50
C GLN A 72 -1.41 12.84 -34.56
N LEU A 73 -1.17 12.66 -33.26
CA LEU A 73 -2.23 12.48 -32.27
C LEU A 73 -2.99 13.76 -31.98
N ALA A 74 -2.32 14.92 -32.14
CA ALA A 74 -2.94 16.23 -31.99
C ALA A 74 -4.06 16.50 -33.02
N ILE A 75 -4.03 15.80 -34.17
CA ILE A 75 -5.03 15.90 -35.24
C ILE A 75 -5.92 14.64 -35.35
N ASP A 76 -5.71 13.62 -34.53
CA ASP A 76 -6.55 12.41 -34.49
C ASP A 76 -7.87 12.71 -33.73
N PRO A 77 -9.03 12.72 -34.42
CA PRO A 77 -10.31 13.04 -33.79
C PRO A 77 -10.69 12.07 -32.67
N GLN A 78 -10.32 10.78 -32.78
CA GLN A 78 -10.65 9.77 -31.77
C GLN A 78 -9.81 9.93 -30.51
N TYR A 79 -8.53 10.26 -30.66
CA TYR A 79 -7.64 10.53 -29.52
C TYR A 79 -8.05 11.81 -28.79
N ILE A 80 -8.27 12.90 -29.54
CA ILE A 80 -8.67 14.19 -28.95
C ILE A 80 -10.02 14.10 -28.24
N LYS A 81 -11.00 13.39 -28.82
CA LYS A 81 -12.29 13.17 -28.15
C LYS A 81 -12.12 12.45 -26.81
N ARG A 82 -11.29 11.40 -26.74
CA ARG A 82 -10.98 10.71 -25.48
C ARG A 82 -10.27 11.60 -24.48
N LEU A 83 -9.25 12.35 -24.92
CA LEU A 83 -8.53 13.30 -24.07
C LEU A 83 -9.48 14.33 -23.45
N ASN A 84 -10.36 14.95 -24.26
CA ASN A 84 -11.31 15.95 -23.78
C ASN A 84 -12.28 15.36 -22.75
N LEU A 85 -12.78 14.13 -22.96
CA LEU A 85 -13.64 13.47 -21.98
C LEU A 85 -12.93 13.24 -20.63
N VAL A 86 -11.66 12.82 -20.66
CA VAL A 86 -10.86 12.64 -19.43
C VAL A 86 -10.61 13.98 -18.75
N VAL A 87 -10.28 15.02 -19.52
CA VAL A 87 -10.06 16.37 -19.02
C VAL A 87 -11.33 16.95 -18.38
N GLU A 88 -12.50 16.79 -19.00
CA GLU A 88 -13.77 17.23 -18.43
C GLU A 88 -14.09 16.50 -17.11
N LYS A 89 -13.83 15.18 -17.04
CA LYS A 89 -13.97 14.41 -15.80
C LYS A 89 -13.02 14.92 -14.72
N PHE A 90 -11.76 15.18 -15.08
CA PHE A 90 -10.75 15.71 -14.17
C PHE A 90 -11.14 17.10 -13.64
N ASP A 91 -11.53 18.02 -14.52
CA ASP A 91 -11.91 19.39 -14.14
C ASP A 91 -13.15 19.37 -13.24
N ARG A 92 -14.15 18.55 -13.56
CA ARG A 92 -15.35 18.36 -12.72
C ARG A 92 -14.98 17.78 -11.35
N TYR A 93 -14.10 16.79 -11.31
CA TYR A 93 -13.60 16.20 -10.08
C TYR A 93 -12.90 17.28 -9.24
N MET A 94 -11.91 17.97 -9.79
CA MET A 94 -11.13 18.97 -9.04
C MET A 94 -11.97 20.15 -8.55
N ALA A 95 -13.00 20.56 -9.32
CA ALA A 95 -13.88 21.68 -8.97
C ALA A 95 -15.04 21.33 -8.02
N ALA A 96 -15.31 20.04 -7.75
CA ALA A 96 -16.44 19.63 -6.93
C ALA A 96 -16.32 20.14 -5.48
N GLY A 97 -17.22 21.04 -5.08
CA GLY A 97 -17.27 21.60 -3.72
C GLY A 97 -18.22 20.87 -2.75
N ASN A 98 -19.23 20.16 -3.26
CA ASN A 98 -20.19 19.40 -2.45
C ASN A 98 -19.77 17.92 -2.37
N THR A 99 -18.69 17.65 -1.66
CA THR A 99 -18.12 16.30 -1.50
C THR A 99 -18.83 15.53 -0.38
N TRP A 100 -18.43 14.28 -0.12
CA TRP A 100 -18.92 13.55 1.03
C TRP A 100 -18.43 14.21 2.34
N ALA A 101 -17.13 14.52 2.41
CA ALA A 101 -16.53 15.09 3.60
C ALA A 101 -17.07 16.49 3.93
N SER A 102 -17.34 17.33 2.92
CA SER A 102 -17.92 18.67 3.16
C SER A 102 -19.32 18.63 3.79
N ARG A 103 -20.04 17.52 3.62
CA ARG A 103 -21.38 17.31 4.21
C ARG A 103 -21.29 16.67 5.60
N VAL A 104 -20.40 15.69 5.77
CA VAL A 104 -20.31 14.89 7.00
C VAL A 104 -19.44 15.55 8.07
N ALA A 105 -18.32 16.15 7.68
CA ALA A 105 -17.34 16.71 8.61
C ALA A 105 -16.87 18.10 8.17
N PRO A 106 -17.76 19.12 8.11
CA PRO A 106 -17.41 20.48 7.70
C PRO A 106 -16.35 21.16 8.59
N GLN A 107 -16.14 20.66 9.82
CA GLN A 107 -15.09 21.11 10.72
C GLN A 107 -13.67 20.72 10.25
N ILE A 108 -13.53 19.73 9.37
CA ILE A 108 -12.26 19.45 8.69
C ILE A 108 -12.25 20.30 7.43
N SER A 109 -11.43 21.34 7.40
CA SER A 109 -11.41 22.33 6.32
C SER A 109 -10.06 22.39 5.62
N LYS A 110 -9.97 23.13 4.50
CA LYS A 110 -8.70 23.32 3.80
C LYS A 110 -7.72 24.19 4.61
N GLU A 111 -8.25 25.05 5.47
CA GLU A 111 -7.49 25.89 6.40
C GLU A 111 -6.95 25.06 7.56
N HIS A 112 -7.72 24.08 8.03
CA HIS A 112 -7.34 23.16 9.10
C HIS A 112 -7.45 21.68 8.67
N PRO A 113 -6.59 21.23 7.74
CA PRO A 113 -6.69 19.89 7.19
C PRO A 113 -6.21 18.82 8.17
N VAL A 114 -6.44 17.56 7.83
CA VAL A 114 -5.74 16.42 8.45
C VAL A 114 -4.33 16.35 7.86
N ALA A 115 -3.30 16.28 8.70
CA ALA A 115 -1.93 16.00 8.30
C ALA A 115 -1.61 14.52 8.54
N TYR A 116 -1.44 13.75 7.47
CA TYR A 116 -1.19 12.31 7.50
C TYR A 116 0.30 12.00 7.28
N PHE A 117 0.97 11.51 8.31
CA PHE A 117 2.40 11.21 8.28
C PHE A 117 2.64 9.73 8.05
N CYS A 118 3.44 9.40 7.05
CA CYS A 118 3.89 8.02 6.79
C CYS A 118 5.29 8.01 6.18
N ALA A 119 6.06 6.97 6.47
CA ALA A 119 7.39 6.80 5.88
C ALA A 119 7.35 6.36 4.41
N GLU A 120 6.23 5.79 3.93
CA GLU A 120 6.08 5.28 2.57
C GLU A 120 4.70 5.56 1.95
N PHE A 121 4.67 5.71 0.62
CA PHE A 121 3.45 5.96 -0.17
C PHE A 121 3.47 5.22 -1.51
N GLY A 122 2.59 4.23 -1.66
CA GLY A 122 2.42 3.42 -2.87
C GLY A 122 1.32 3.98 -3.77
N LEU A 123 1.66 5.02 -4.56
CA LEU A 123 0.70 5.68 -5.46
C LEU A 123 0.64 5.00 -6.83
N HIS A 124 1.81 4.77 -7.42
CA HIS A 124 2.04 4.22 -8.75
C HIS A 124 3.49 3.75 -8.88
N GLU A 125 3.78 2.78 -9.75
CA GLU A 125 5.13 2.23 -9.96
C GLU A 125 6.17 3.28 -10.42
N SER A 126 5.72 4.38 -11.02
CA SER A 126 6.58 5.50 -11.44
C SER A 126 7.14 6.34 -10.29
N LEU A 127 6.65 6.17 -9.05
CA LEU A 127 7.16 6.86 -7.85
C LEU A 127 7.46 5.83 -6.76
N GLN A 128 8.73 5.47 -6.67
CA GLN A 128 9.22 4.35 -5.85
C GLN A 128 9.47 4.75 -4.38
N VAL A 129 8.51 5.40 -3.74
CA VAL A 129 8.60 5.79 -2.31
C VAL A 129 7.86 4.81 -1.39
N TYR A 130 7.83 3.52 -1.76
CA TYR A 130 7.18 2.46 -1.03
C TYR A 130 7.93 1.13 -1.10
N SER A 131 7.70 0.26 -0.11
CA SER A 131 8.27 -1.09 -0.06
C SER A 131 7.21 -2.19 0.08
N GLY A 132 6.09 -1.91 0.76
CA GLY A 132 5.15 -2.96 1.14
C GLY A 132 3.73 -2.49 1.46
N GLY A 133 3.04 -3.28 2.28
CA GLY A 133 1.62 -3.11 2.57
C GLY A 133 1.24 -1.79 3.24
N LEU A 134 2.12 -1.24 4.09
CA LEU A 134 1.90 0.05 4.76
C LEU A 134 1.85 1.19 3.75
N GLY A 135 2.79 1.24 2.81
CA GLY A 135 2.86 2.25 1.76
C GLY A 135 1.73 2.11 0.75
N ILE A 136 1.39 0.88 0.34
CA ILE A 136 0.22 0.65 -0.50
C ILE A 136 -1.06 1.17 0.17
N LEU A 137 -1.26 0.87 1.46
CA LEU A 137 -2.40 1.38 2.21
C LEU A 137 -2.39 2.91 2.27
N ALA A 138 -1.24 3.53 2.56
CA ALA A 138 -1.10 4.97 2.58
C ALA A 138 -1.49 5.60 1.22
N GLY A 139 -1.08 4.98 0.10
CA GLY A 139 -1.48 5.40 -1.23
C GLY A 139 -2.99 5.32 -1.47
N ASP A 140 -3.61 4.19 -1.13
CA ASP A 140 -5.06 3.99 -1.23
C ASP A 140 -5.85 4.91 -0.26
N HIS A 141 -5.28 5.24 0.90
CA HIS A 141 -5.80 6.21 1.84
C HIS A 141 -5.86 7.61 1.20
N LEU A 142 -4.79 8.06 0.53
CA LEU A 142 -4.77 9.36 -0.16
C LEU A 142 -5.77 9.41 -1.32
N LYS A 143 -5.86 8.33 -2.11
CA LYS A 143 -6.83 8.23 -3.22
C LYS A 143 -8.26 8.35 -2.72
N SER A 144 -8.59 7.63 -1.65
CA SER A 144 -9.92 7.67 -1.02
C SER A 144 -10.23 9.01 -0.35
N ALA A 145 -9.26 9.59 0.35
CA ALA A 145 -9.39 10.93 0.93
C ALA A 145 -9.65 11.96 -0.16
N SER A 146 -8.94 11.86 -1.28
CA SER A 146 -9.17 12.68 -2.45
C SER A 146 -10.58 12.48 -2.99
N ASP A 147 -11.03 11.24 -3.25
CA ASP A 147 -12.35 10.94 -3.82
C ASP A 147 -13.51 11.43 -2.94
N LEU A 148 -13.45 11.17 -1.64
CA LEU A 148 -14.43 11.62 -0.66
C LEU A 148 -14.33 13.12 -0.35
N GLY A 149 -13.26 13.77 -0.82
CA GLY A 149 -13.01 15.20 -0.67
C GLY A 149 -12.66 15.62 0.76
N VAL A 150 -12.03 14.72 1.53
CA VAL A 150 -11.50 15.02 2.87
C VAL A 150 -10.33 15.99 2.71
N PRO A 151 -10.36 17.17 3.35
CA PRO A 151 -9.21 18.06 3.37
C PRO A 151 -8.04 17.42 4.13
N LEU A 152 -7.11 16.87 3.37
CA LEU A 152 -5.97 16.11 3.88
C LEU A 152 -4.71 16.51 3.12
N VAL A 153 -3.62 16.67 3.86
CA VAL A 153 -2.26 16.78 3.34
C VAL A 153 -1.45 15.61 3.90
N ALA A 154 -0.56 15.07 3.09
CA ALA A 154 0.29 13.95 3.49
C ALA A 154 1.75 14.36 3.56
N ILE A 155 2.51 13.73 4.47
CA ILE A 155 3.92 14.02 4.72
C ILE A 155 4.70 12.71 4.70
N GLY A 156 5.77 12.68 3.91
CA GLY A 156 6.70 11.55 3.81
C GLY A 156 8.12 11.98 3.47
N LEU A 157 8.97 11.02 3.14
CA LEU A 157 10.34 11.25 2.69
C LEU A 157 10.47 10.95 1.19
N LEU A 158 11.26 11.74 0.47
CA LEU A 158 11.60 11.48 -0.93
C LEU A 158 12.91 10.69 -1.00
N TYR A 159 12.83 9.39 -1.26
CA TYR A 159 14.01 8.54 -1.28
C TYR A 159 14.70 8.57 -2.65
N ARG A 160 16.00 8.92 -2.68
CA ARG A 160 16.82 8.95 -3.91
C ARG A 160 16.77 7.63 -4.67
N GLN A 161 16.86 6.51 -3.97
CA GLN A 161 16.92 5.17 -4.58
C GLN A 161 15.69 4.31 -4.29
N GLY A 162 14.64 4.90 -3.70
CA GLY A 162 13.46 4.16 -3.28
C GLY A 162 13.80 3.06 -2.28
N TYR A 163 13.20 1.88 -2.44
CA TYR A 163 13.58 0.68 -1.68
C TYR A 163 14.82 0.02 -2.29
N PHE A 164 14.66 -1.07 -3.02
CA PHE A 164 15.70 -1.66 -3.85
C PHE A 164 15.05 -2.39 -5.03
N HIS A 165 15.83 -2.62 -6.08
CA HIS A 165 15.46 -3.48 -7.19
C HIS A 165 15.99 -4.90 -6.98
N GLN A 166 15.13 -5.86 -7.24
CA GLN A 166 15.43 -7.27 -7.09
C GLN A 166 15.98 -7.85 -8.39
N ARG A 167 17.03 -8.65 -8.30
CA ARG A 167 17.43 -9.57 -9.36
C ARG A 167 17.77 -10.92 -8.74
N LEU A 168 17.45 -12.01 -9.42
CA LEU A 168 17.91 -13.34 -9.01
C LEU A 168 19.13 -13.73 -9.82
N ASN A 169 20.14 -14.28 -9.16
CA ASN A 169 21.30 -14.85 -9.84
C ASN A 169 21.00 -16.27 -10.36
N GLN A 170 22.00 -16.94 -10.97
CA GLN A 170 21.81 -18.27 -11.56
C GLN A 170 21.42 -19.36 -10.55
N ASP A 171 21.84 -19.20 -9.29
CA ASP A 171 21.51 -20.08 -8.16
C ASP A 171 20.13 -19.78 -7.55
N GLY A 172 19.40 -18.79 -8.08
CA GLY A 172 18.12 -18.35 -7.55
C GLY A 172 18.23 -17.49 -6.28
N TRP A 173 19.42 -17.05 -5.92
CA TRP A 173 19.64 -16.15 -4.79
C TRP A 173 19.29 -14.71 -5.16
N GLN A 174 18.65 -14.00 -4.23
CA GLN A 174 18.29 -12.60 -4.41
C GLN A 174 19.49 -11.67 -4.22
N GLU A 175 19.77 -10.89 -5.26
CA GLU A 175 20.65 -9.74 -5.26
C GLU A 175 19.82 -8.45 -5.22
N ASP A 176 20.28 -7.49 -4.41
CA ASP A 176 19.66 -6.19 -4.24
C ASP A 176 20.54 -5.16 -4.94
N TYR A 177 19.95 -4.34 -5.83
CA TYR A 177 20.65 -3.24 -6.47
C TYR A 177 19.81 -1.96 -6.44
N TYR A 178 20.47 -0.82 -6.57
CA TYR A 178 19.89 0.49 -6.32
C TYR A 178 20.09 1.39 -7.53
N ILE A 179 19.04 2.11 -7.91
CA ILE A 179 19.04 3.06 -9.03
C ILE A 179 18.66 4.43 -8.49
N ASP A 180 19.44 5.44 -8.85
CA ASP A 180 19.11 6.83 -8.54
C ASP A 180 17.91 7.29 -9.36
N ASN A 181 16.92 7.86 -8.68
CA ASN A 181 15.79 8.52 -9.31
C ASN A 181 16.18 9.93 -9.75
N GLU A 182 15.91 10.25 -11.02
CA GLU A 182 16.00 11.61 -11.55
C GLU A 182 14.76 12.41 -11.16
N PHE A 183 14.77 13.05 -9.97
CA PHE A 183 13.61 13.75 -9.41
C PHE A 183 12.97 14.79 -10.35
N ASP A 184 13.77 15.48 -11.16
CA ASP A 184 13.29 16.47 -12.13
C ASP A 184 12.41 15.86 -13.25
N ARG A 185 12.49 14.53 -13.44
CA ARG A 185 11.73 13.77 -14.44
C ARG A 185 10.58 12.99 -13.83
N LEU A 186 10.39 13.07 -12.52
CA LEU A 186 9.25 12.47 -11.83
C LEU A 186 8.04 13.41 -11.89
N PRO A 187 6.81 12.88 -11.76
CA PRO A 187 5.57 13.66 -11.61
C PRO A 187 5.46 14.43 -10.28
N ILE A 188 6.49 15.17 -9.90
CA ILE A 188 6.63 15.90 -8.65
C ILE A 188 7.10 17.33 -8.90
N GLU A 189 6.91 18.21 -7.93
CA GLU A 189 7.25 19.62 -8.06
C GLU A 189 8.02 20.12 -6.83
N LEU A 190 9.19 20.72 -7.05
CA LEU A 190 9.94 21.35 -5.97
C LEU A 190 9.22 22.62 -5.51
N MET A 191 8.93 22.73 -4.22
CA MET A 191 8.27 23.89 -3.64
C MET A 191 9.24 25.06 -3.57
N ARG A 192 8.80 26.21 -4.12
CA ARG A 192 9.62 27.43 -4.22
C ARG A 192 8.91 28.61 -3.57
N ASN A 193 9.70 29.53 -3.02
CA ASN A 193 9.21 30.81 -2.50
C ASN A 193 8.92 31.79 -3.65
N GLU A 194 8.47 33.00 -3.31
CA GLU A 194 8.13 34.06 -4.29
C GLU A 194 9.33 34.54 -5.13
N HIS A 195 10.56 34.30 -4.66
CA HIS A 195 11.81 34.61 -5.35
C HIS A 195 12.27 33.48 -6.29
N GLY A 196 11.60 32.32 -6.27
CA GLY A 196 11.96 31.15 -7.06
C GLY A 196 12.97 30.22 -6.38
N ASP A 197 13.42 30.52 -5.16
CA ASP A 197 14.32 29.65 -4.39
C ASP A 197 13.55 28.49 -3.77
N ALA A 198 14.21 27.34 -3.61
CA ALA A 198 13.61 26.19 -2.95
C ALA A 198 13.24 26.53 -1.50
N ILE A 199 12.03 26.16 -1.08
CA ILE A 199 11.64 26.26 0.34
C ILE A 199 12.38 25.16 1.09
N THR A 200 13.14 25.57 2.10
CA THR A 200 13.92 24.67 2.94
C THR A 200 13.58 24.84 4.41
N VAL A 201 13.66 23.75 5.17
CA VAL A 201 13.61 23.76 6.65
C VAL A 201 14.92 23.25 7.21
N GLU A 202 15.34 23.81 8.34
CA GLU A 202 16.57 23.42 9.02
C GLU A 202 16.26 22.50 10.20
N LEU A 203 17.04 21.44 10.35
CA LEU A 203 16.92 20.46 11.42
C LEU A 203 18.27 20.21 12.06
N GLN A 204 18.28 20.12 13.39
CA GLN A 204 19.44 19.65 14.11
C GLN A 204 19.47 18.12 14.07
N VAL A 205 20.47 17.54 13.41
CA VAL A 205 20.73 16.11 13.38
C VAL A 205 22.07 15.89 14.07
N ARG A 206 22.02 15.45 15.33
CA ARG A 206 23.17 15.44 16.24
C ARG A 206 23.76 16.84 16.44
N SER A 207 25.02 17.04 16.10
CA SER A 207 25.72 18.33 16.14
C SER A 207 25.67 19.10 14.81
N ARG A 208 25.05 18.54 13.76
CA ARG A 208 24.98 19.16 12.43
C ARG A 208 23.61 19.77 12.15
N VAL A 209 23.60 20.84 11.36
CA VAL A 209 22.38 21.43 10.79
C VAL A 209 22.18 20.84 9.41
N VAL A 210 21.05 20.15 9.22
CA VAL A 210 20.65 19.56 7.93
C VAL A 210 19.52 20.40 7.34
N LYS A 211 19.72 20.84 6.10
CA LYS A 211 18.70 21.53 5.31
C LYS A 211 17.86 20.52 4.55
N VAL A 212 16.55 20.66 4.63
CA VAL A 212 15.59 19.76 3.99
C VAL A 212 14.76 20.55 3.02
N GLN A 213 14.75 20.16 1.74
CA GLN A 213 13.87 20.75 0.74
C GLN A 213 12.55 19.98 0.62
N ILE A 214 11.52 20.65 0.11
CA ILE A 214 10.16 20.12 0.09
C ILE A 214 9.71 19.93 -1.36
N TRP A 215 9.31 18.71 -1.68
CA TRP A 215 8.68 18.36 -2.96
C TRP A 215 7.19 18.12 -2.76
N ARG A 216 6.36 18.44 -3.76
CA ARG A 216 4.92 18.20 -3.78
C ARG A 216 4.56 17.18 -4.86
N VAL A 217 3.72 16.23 -4.47
CA VAL A 217 3.05 15.26 -5.33
C VAL A 217 1.56 15.51 -5.25
N ARG A 218 0.88 15.61 -6.39
CA ARG A 218 -0.58 15.77 -6.43
C ARG A 218 -1.27 14.41 -6.58
N VAL A 219 -2.14 14.10 -5.64
CA VAL A 219 -2.94 12.87 -5.60
C VAL A 219 -4.41 13.27 -5.65
N GLY A 220 -4.90 13.57 -6.85
CA GLY A 220 -6.21 14.20 -7.03
C GLY A 220 -6.26 15.54 -6.31
N ARG A 221 -7.10 15.64 -5.28
CA ARG A 221 -7.31 16.83 -4.43
C ARG A 221 -6.35 16.90 -3.23
N VAL A 222 -5.63 15.82 -2.94
CA VAL A 222 -4.69 15.71 -1.81
C VAL A 222 -3.28 16.08 -2.27
N ASP A 223 -2.62 16.94 -1.49
CA ASP A 223 -1.21 17.24 -1.65
C ASP A 223 -0.37 16.34 -0.73
N LEU A 224 0.58 15.60 -1.30
CA LEU A 224 1.60 14.84 -0.59
C LEU A 224 2.93 15.59 -0.66
N TYR A 225 3.46 15.98 0.50
CA TYR A 225 4.75 16.62 0.65
C TYR A 225 5.82 15.61 1.01
N LEU A 226 6.89 15.55 0.20
CA LEU A 226 8.02 14.65 0.40
C LEU A 226 9.28 15.45 0.73
N LEU A 227 9.93 15.07 1.81
CA LEU A 227 11.12 15.74 2.35
C LEU A 227 12.40 15.12 1.80
N ASP A 228 13.32 15.97 1.37
CA ASP A 228 14.55 15.57 0.67
C ASP A 228 15.77 16.28 1.28
N THR A 229 16.81 15.51 1.62
CA THR A 229 18.08 16.02 2.15
C THR A 229 19.19 16.05 1.10
N ASN A 230 18.96 15.54 -0.11
CA ASN A 230 19.95 15.50 -1.19
C ASN A 230 20.17 16.89 -1.80
N ARG A 231 20.86 17.73 -1.06
CA ARG A 231 21.27 19.08 -1.45
C ARG A 231 22.78 19.20 -1.44
N ASP A 232 23.30 20.01 -2.34
CA ASP A 232 24.73 20.31 -2.46
C ASP A 232 25.28 21.12 -1.27
N ASP A 233 24.42 21.89 -0.59
CA ASP A 233 24.76 22.66 0.61
C ASP A 233 24.60 21.89 1.94
N ASN A 234 24.34 20.59 1.88
CA ASN A 234 24.45 19.67 3.02
C ASN A 234 25.75 18.87 2.95
N ASP A 235 26.23 18.40 4.12
CA ASP A 235 27.33 17.44 4.18
C ASP A 235 27.00 16.17 3.38
N SER A 236 28.02 15.58 2.76
CA SER A 236 27.85 14.42 1.87
C SER A 236 27.13 13.25 2.53
N ILE A 237 27.33 13.04 3.82
CA ILE A 237 26.65 12.00 4.61
C ILE A 237 25.17 12.32 4.85
N ASP A 238 24.83 13.60 5.06
CA ASP A 238 23.46 14.02 5.39
C ASP A 238 22.54 14.00 4.16
N ARG A 239 23.14 14.13 2.96
CA ARG A 239 22.46 13.88 1.68
C ARG A 239 21.91 12.46 1.56
N TRP A 240 22.52 11.49 2.23
CA TRP A 240 22.10 10.09 2.21
C TRP A 240 21.04 9.73 3.26
N LEU A 241 20.65 10.67 4.14
CA LEU A 241 19.55 10.44 5.09
C LEU A 241 18.23 10.12 4.37
N THR A 242 18.03 10.71 3.19
CA THR A 242 16.91 10.39 2.27
C THR A 242 17.38 9.55 1.09
N GLY A 243 18.42 8.74 1.28
CA GLY A 243 18.96 7.86 0.24
C GLY A 243 18.08 6.64 -0.04
N HIS A 244 17.76 5.89 1.01
CA HIS A 244 17.06 4.60 0.92
C HIS A 244 15.88 4.52 1.87
N LEU A 245 14.78 3.93 1.40
CA LEU A 245 13.69 3.49 2.26
C LEU A 245 14.12 2.24 3.04
N TYR A 246 13.99 2.27 4.37
CA TYR A 246 14.41 1.18 5.27
C TYR A 246 15.87 0.72 5.08
N GLY A 247 16.75 1.61 4.62
CA GLY A 247 18.19 1.37 4.55
C GLY A 247 18.95 1.93 5.75
N GLY A 248 20.26 1.70 5.76
CA GLY A 248 21.16 2.20 6.80
C GLY A 248 21.07 1.43 8.12
N ASN A 249 21.65 2.01 9.16
CA ASN A 249 21.66 1.47 10.53
C ASN A 249 20.69 2.25 11.44
N GLN A 250 20.67 1.93 12.75
CA GLN A 250 19.82 2.63 13.71
C GLN A 250 20.06 4.16 13.75
N GLU A 251 21.27 4.63 13.45
CA GLU A 251 21.57 6.07 13.39
C GLU A 251 20.89 6.74 12.20
N THR A 252 20.91 6.08 11.04
CA THR A 252 20.20 6.55 9.85
C THR A 252 18.70 6.54 10.11
N ARG A 253 18.22 5.50 10.81
CA ARG A 253 16.80 5.33 11.12
C ARG A 253 16.26 6.46 12.00
N ILE A 254 16.87 6.73 13.15
CA ILE A 254 16.43 7.82 14.03
C ILE A 254 16.53 9.18 13.32
N ALA A 255 17.55 9.40 12.48
CA ALA A 255 17.67 10.62 11.68
C ALA A 255 16.52 10.77 10.67
N GLN A 256 16.14 9.70 9.97
CA GLN A 256 14.98 9.67 9.08
C GLN A 256 13.68 9.99 9.83
N GLU A 257 13.50 9.42 11.03
CA GLU A 257 12.33 9.68 11.86
C GLU A 257 12.29 11.13 12.38
N VAL A 258 13.45 11.73 12.68
CA VAL A 258 13.58 13.16 13.00
C VAL A 258 13.18 14.03 11.79
N ILE A 259 13.66 13.70 10.60
CA ILE A 259 13.29 14.42 9.37
C ILE A 259 11.79 14.28 9.10
N LEU A 260 11.24 13.07 9.18
CA LEU A 260 9.83 12.81 8.93
C LEU A 260 8.93 13.51 9.98
N GLY A 261 9.22 13.31 11.25
CA GLY A 261 8.42 13.84 12.36
C GLY A 261 8.58 15.34 12.56
N ILE A 262 9.79 15.78 12.94
CA ILE A 262 10.08 17.19 13.25
C ILE A 262 10.14 18.00 11.96
N GLY A 263 10.88 17.52 10.95
CA GLY A 263 10.97 18.18 9.64
C GLY A 263 9.62 18.31 8.95
N GLY A 264 8.75 17.30 9.08
CA GLY A 264 7.41 17.36 8.53
C GLY A 264 6.55 18.46 9.13
N VAL A 265 6.55 18.62 10.45
CA VAL A 265 5.82 19.72 11.11
C VAL A 265 6.40 21.08 10.74
N ARG A 266 7.73 21.22 10.67
CA ARG A 266 8.38 22.46 10.21
C ARG A 266 8.07 22.77 8.75
N ALA A 267 8.00 21.75 7.89
CA ALA A 267 7.63 21.91 6.49
C ALA A 267 6.19 22.43 6.35
N LEU A 268 5.24 21.90 7.13
CA LEU A 268 3.87 22.42 7.17
C LEU A 268 3.85 23.90 7.60
N GLN A 269 4.62 24.27 8.63
CA GLN A 269 4.74 25.67 9.08
C GLN A 269 5.32 26.56 7.97
N ALA A 270 6.38 26.13 7.29
CA ALA A 270 7.02 26.86 6.19
C ALA A 270 6.09 27.03 4.97
N LEU A 271 5.19 26.08 4.75
CA LEU A 271 4.16 26.13 3.71
C LEU A 271 2.91 26.93 4.12
N GLY A 272 2.84 27.38 5.39
CA GLY A 272 1.68 28.09 5.94
C GLY A 272 0.44 27.20 6.11
N ILE A 273 0.64 25.91 6.36
CA ILE A 273 -0.44 24.93 6.60
C ILE A 273 -0.56 24.71 8.11
N GLU A 274 -1.77 24.88 8.66
CA GLU A 274 -2.06 24.68 10.08
C GLU A 274 -3.03 23.49 10.27
N PRO A 275 -2.54 22.26 10.49
CA PRO A 275 -3.39 21.09 10.62
C PRO A 275 -4.33 21.14 11.82
N GLY A 276 -5.58 20.72 11.62
CA GLY A 276 -6.54 20.48 12.70
C GLY A 276 -6.30 19.13 13.41
N VAL A 277 -5.79 18.14 12.68
CA VAL A 277 -5.48 16.79 13.19
C VAL A 277 -4.14 16.31 12.62
N TYR A 278 -3.32 15.70 13.45
CA TYR A 278 -2.09 14.99 13.08
C TYR A 278 -2.33 13.49 13.19
N HIS A 279 -2.25 12.77 12.08
CA HIS A 279 -2.38 11.32 12.03
C HIS A 279 -1.03 10.67 11.72
N LEU A 280 -0.56 9.86 12.66
CA LEU A 280 0.65 9.05 12.55
C LEU A 280 0.29 7.65 12.04
N ASN A 281 0.79 7.30 10.86
CA ASN A 281 0.67 5.95 10.32
C ASN A 281 1.95 5.14 10.64
N GLU A 282 1.87 4.32 11.69
CA GLU A 282 2.99 3.65 12.37
C GLU A 282 3.92 4.63 13.14
N GLY A 283 4.75 4.09 14.04
CA GLY A 283 5.58 4.84 14.98
C GLY A 283 6.68 5.71 14.33
N HIS A 284 6.98 5.51 13.05
CA HIS A 284 8.09 6.17 12.34
C HIS A 284 8.03 7.71 12.34
N ALA A 285 6.83 8.27 12.51
CA ALA A 285 6.63 9.71 12.56
C ALA A 285 6.41 10.25 13.97
N ALA A 286 6.55 9.44 15.04
CA ALA A 286 6.11 9.83 16.39
C ALA A 286 6.82 11.08 16.95
N PHE A 287 8.02 11.43 16.46
CA PHE A 287 8.67 12.70 16.80
C PHE A 287 7.90 13.95 16.34
N CYS A 288 6.94 13.82 15.40
CA CYS A 288 5.96 14.86 15.08
C CYS A 288 5.27 15.37 16.35
N LEU A 289 4.93 14.49 17.29
CA LEU A 289 4.25 14.85 18.53
C LEU A 289 5.08 15.80 19.40
N LEU A 290 6.40 15.62 19.38
CA LEU A 290 7.33 16.47 20.11
C LEU A 290 7.40 17.88 19.50
N GLU A 291 7.41 17.99 18.17
CA GLU A 291 7.46 19.30 17.49
C GLU A 291 6.13 20.04 17.62
N VAL A 292 5.00 19.33 17.55
CA VAL A 292 3.67 19.92 17.84
C VAL A 292 3.62 20.46 19.27
N SER A 293 4.12 19.69 20.25
CA SER A 293 4.23 20.16 21.64
C SER A 293 5.14 21.38 21.78
N ARG A 294 6.29 21.40 21.09
CA ARG A 294 7.21 22.55 21.10
C ARG A 294 6.54 23.82 20.57
N LEU A 295 5.82 23.72 19.44
CA LEU A 295 5.08 24.84 18.87
C LEU A 295 3.96 25.33 19.81
N GLU A 296 3.26 24.41 20.46
CA GLU A 296 2.20 24.75 21.42
C GLU A 296 2.76 25.46 22.67
N ILE A 297 3.91 25.02 23.18
CA ILE A 297 4.64 25.69 24.26
C ILE A 297 5.03 27.10 23.83
N GLN A 298 5.57 27.29 22.62
CA GLN A 298 5.93 28.62 22.13
C GLN A 298 4.72 29.55 22.01
N ARG A 299 3.60 29.03 21.54
CA ARG A 299 2.35 29.77 21.35
C ARG A 299 1.71 30.18 22.68
N THR A 300 1.70 29.28 23.67
CA THR A 300 0.95 29.47 24.93
C THR A 300 1.83 29.92 26.10
N ARG A 301 3.15 29.73 26.01
CA ARG A 301 4.14 29.92 27.08
C ARG A 301 3.88 29.07 28.33
N LYS A 302 3.11 27.99 28.21
CA LYS A 302 2.82 27.04 29.28
C LYS A 302 3.83 25.89 29.31
N SER A 303 3.87 25.14 30.42
CA SER A 303 4.74 23.96 30.53
C SER A 303 4.26 22.81 29.64
N PHE A 304 5.13 21.82 29.37
CA PHE A 304 4.77 20.62 28.60
C PHE A 304 3.53 19.91 29.17
N TYR A 305 3.50 19.71 30.48
CA TYR A 305 2.41 19.01 31.17
C TYR A 305 1.08 19.79 31.13
N ASP A 306 1.13 21.12 31.06
CA ASP A 306 -0.07 21.95 30.94
C ASP A 306 -0.68 21.90 29.53
N ILE A 307 0.14 21.68 28.49
CA ILE A 307 -0.31 21.63 27.09
C ILE A 307 -0.59 20.22 26.58
N GLU A 308 -0.12 19.20 27.31
CA GLU A 308 -0.14 17.80 26.87
C GLU A 308 -1.54 17.36 26.47
N ALA A 309 -2.55 17.63 27.32
CA ALA A 309 -3.93 17.27 27.03
C ALA A 309 -4.44 17.94 25.74
N ALA A 310 -4.11 19.21 25.50
CA ALA A 310 -4.53 19.94 24.30
C ALA A 310 -3.83 19.42 23.03
N VAL A 311 -2.55 19.04 23.12
CA VAL A 311 -1.83 18.39 22.01
C VAL A 311 -2.40 17.01 21.73
N ARG A 312 -2.62 16.19 22.76
CA ARG A 312 -3.26 14.87 22.64
C ARG A 312 -4.58 14.96 21.88
N GLN A 313 -5.38 15.99 22.17
CA GLN A 313 -6.65 16.24 21.46
C GLN A 313 -6.52 16.57 19.98
N ARG A 314 -5.32 16.76 19.42
CA ARG A 314 -5.10 16.94 17.97
C ARG A 314 -4.36 15.77 17.31
N CYS A 315 -3.92 14.77 18.07
CA CYS A 315 -3.03 13.73 17.57
C CYS A 315 -3.68 12.33 17.64
N VAL A 316 -3.53 11.55 16.57
CA VAL A 316 -4.09 10.20 16.42
C VAL A 316 -3.06 9.23 15.83
N PHE A 317 -3.10 7.97 16.24
CA PHE A 317 -2.08 6.97 15.94
C PHE A 317 -2.67 5.66 15.41
N THR A 318 -2.13 5.15 14.30
CA THR A 318 -2.44 3.80 13.81
C THR A 318 -1.20 2.91 13.94
N THR A 319 -1.35 1.73 14.54
CA THR A 319 -0.30 0.70 14.61
C THR A 319 -0.57 -0.44 13.62
N HIS A 320 0.46 -0.90 12.91
CA HIS A 320 0.37 -2.00 11.91
C HIS A 320 1.16 -3.24 12.33
N THR A 321 1.88 -3.16 13.44
CA THR A 321 2.86 -4.15 13.85
C THR A 321 2.25 -5.13 14.87
N PRO A 322 2.16 -6.44 14.55
CA PRO A 322 1.55 -7.43 15.43
C PRO A 322 2.54 -8.03 16.45
N VAL A 323 3.83 -7.65 16.41
CA VAL A 323 4.88 -8.20 17.27
C VAL A 323 5.77 -7.12 17.90
N PRO A 324 6.19 -7.27 19.18
CA PRO A 324 7.05 -6.28 19.84
C PRO A 324 8.35 -5.96 19.09
N ALA A 325 8.97 -6.97 18.47
CA ALA A 325 10.23 -6.82 17.74
C ALA A 325 10.12 -6.00 16.44
N GLY A 326 8.91 -5.72 15.96
CA GLY A 326 8.69 -4.90 14.78
C GLY A 326 8.57 -3.40 15.06
N HIS A 327 8.55 -2.98 16.33
CA HIS A 327 8.44 -1.57 16.71
C HIS A 327 9.83 -0.95 16.86
N ASP A 328 10.01 0.25 16.30
CA ASP A 328 11.26 1.00 16.41
C ASP A 328 11.54 1.39 17.88
N VAL A 329 12.74 1.05 18.33
CA VAL A 329 13.28 1.37 19.65
C VAL A 329 14.72 1.90 19.52
N PHE A 330 15.06 2.92 20.31
CA PHE A 330 16.38 3.54 20.30
C PHE A 330 17.03 3.48 21.68
N SER A 331 18.35 3.30 21.73
CA SER A 331 19.10 3.36 22.99
C SER A 331 19.08 4.77 23.59
N ALA A 332 19.26 4.86 24.91
CA ALA A 332 19.35 6.14 25.59
C ALA A 332 20.50 7.01 25.02
N ASP A 333 21.64 6.41 24.69
CA ASP A 333 22.78 7.11 24.09
C ASP A 333 22.45 7.70 22.71
N LEU A 334 21.67 6.99 21.89
CA LEU A 334 21.19 7.52 20.63
C LEU A 334 20.25 8.70 20.86
N MET A 335 19.28 8.56 21.77
CA MET A 335 18.39 9.66 22.13
C MET A 335 19.18 10.87 22.64
N ASP A 336 20.23 10.66 23.43
CA ASP A 336 21.11 11.72 23.91
C ASP A 336 21.80 12.45 22.78
N SER A 337 22.38 11.69 21.84
CA SER A 337 23.08 12.28 20.71
C SER A 337 22.18 13.14 19.82
N PHE A 338 20.89 12.81 19.70
CA PHE A 338 19.94 13.53 18.82
C PHE A 338 19.12 14.61 19.53
N PHE A 339 18.79 14.43 20.81
CA PHE A 339 17.79 15.26 21.49
C PHE A 339 18.33 16.07 22.68
N ALA A 340 19.64 15.99 23.01
CA ALA A 340 20.23 16.75 24.12
C ALA A 340 19.97 18.26 24.09
N SER A 341 19.99 18.86 22.89
CA SER A 341 19.67 20.28 22.69
C SER A 341 18.18 20.54 22.46
N TYR A 342 17.37 19.49 22.32
CA TYR A 342 15.97 19.57 21.94
C TYR A 342 15.02 19.49 23.14
N TRP A 343 15.18 18.53 24.04
CA TRP A 343 14.29 18.42 25.20
C TRP A 343 14.28 19.63 26.16
N PRO A 344 15.34 20.47 26.28
CA PRO A 344 15.23 21.72 27.05
C PRO A 344 14.24 22.70 26.41
N GLN A 345 14.03 22.64 25.09
CA GLN A 345 13.03 23.45 24.39
C GLN A 345 11.60 23.01 24.69
N LEU A 346 11.42 21.79 25.17
CA LEU A 346 10.17 21.29 25.73
C LEU A 346 10.02 21.60 27.22
N GLY A 347 11.04 22.17 27.87
CA GLY A 347 11.07 22.38 29.32
C GLY A 347 11.18 21.07 30.12
N LEU A 348 11.76 20.01 29.54
CA LEU A 348 11.91 18.69 30.16
C LEU A 348 13.37 18.42 30.53
N SER A 349 13.58 17.66 31.60
CA SER A 349 14.86 16.98 31.88
C SER A 349 15.06 15.79 30.94
N ARG A 350 16.30 15.28 30.88
CA ARG A 350 16.62 14.05 30.13
C ARG A 350 15.74 12.88 30.58
N GLU A 351 15.61 12.68 31.89
CA GLU A 351 14.83 11.59 32.49
C GLU A 351 13.35 11.72 32.15
N GLN A 352 12.79 12.93 32.26
CA GLN A 352 11.40 13.21 31.88
C GLN A 352 11.14 12.94 30.39
N PHE A 353 12.11 13.29 29.53
CA PHE A 353 12.02 13.05 28.10
C PHE A 353 12.05 11.54 27.79
N LEU A 354 13.00 10.79 28.35
CA LEU A 354 13.12 9.35 28.10
C LEU A 354 11.89 8.56 28.57
N VAL A 355 11.25 9.01 29.65
CA VAL A 355 9.98 8.43 30.16
C VAL A 355 8.86 8.47 29.12
N LEU A 356 8.85 9.44 28.19
CA LEU A 356 7.85 9.51 27.12
C LEU A 356 7.88 8.28 26.21
N GLY A 357 9.07 7.71 25.95
CA GLY A 357 9.25 6.53 25.12
C GLY A 357 9.37 5.21 25.91
N ALA A 358 9.47 5.23 27.23
CA ALA A 358 9.73 4.02 28.02
C ALA A 358 8.52 3.08 28.05
N ARG A 359 8.71 1.76 27.88
CA ARG A 359 7.63 0.78 28.12
C ARG A 359 7.37 0.55 29.61
N ARG A 360 8.44 0.45 30.41
CA ARG A 360 8.40 0.23 31.85
C ARG A 360 8.95 1.45 32.57
N LEU A 361 8.11 2.06 33.42
CA LEU A 361 8.51 3.23 34.19
C LEU A 361 9.50 2.81 35.30
N GLY A 362 10.59 3.57 35.44
CA GLY A 362 11.59 3.35 36.49
C GLY A 362 12.73 2.39 36.14
N ASP A 363 12.71 1.77 34.95
CA ASP A 363 13.83 0.98 34.43
C ASP A 363 14.82 1.90 33.67
N PRO A 364 16.05 2.11 34.17
CA PRO A 364 17.03 2.98 33.52
C PRO A 364 17.61 2.41 32.21
N TRP A 365 17.38 1.12 31.94
CA TRP A 365 17.87 0.44 30.73
C TRP A 365 16.79 0.30 29.65
N GLU A 366 15.56 0.76 29.93
CA GLU A 366 14.45 0.70 28.98
C GLU A 366 14.78 1.59 27.76
N PRO A 367 14.79 1.01 26.54
CA PRO A 367 15.02 1.80 25.34
C PRO A 367 13.83 2.73 25.08
N PHE A 368 14.09 3.80 24.32
CA PHE A 368 13.06 4.74 23.91
C PHE A 368 12.24 4.13 22.77
N GLY A 369 11.00 3.74 23.05
CA GLY A 369 10.07 3.19 22.07
C GLY A 369 9.20 4.25 21.41
N MET A 370 9.10 4.17 20.08
CA MET A 370 8.29 5.12 19.29
C MET A 370 6.79 4.89 19.46
N THR A 371 6.37 3.64 19.63
CA THR A 371 4.96 3.31 19.91
C THR A 371 4.50 3.75 21.30
N PRO A 372 5.26 3.53 22.40
CA PRO A 372 4.98 4.15 23.68
C PRO A 372 4.85 5.68 23.61
N LEU A 373 5.75 6.36 22.88
CA LEU A 373 5.64 7.81 22.65
C LEU A 373 4.31 8.17 21.99
N ALA A 374 3.92 7.47 20.92
CA ALA A 374 2.68 7.72 20.21
C ALA A 374 1.43 7.50 21.08
N LEU A 375 1.38 6.37 21.82
CA LEU A 375 0.25 6.04 22.71
C LEU A 375 0.10 7.06 23.86
N ARG A 376 1.22 7.61 24.37
CA ARG A 376 1.22 8.65 25.41
C ARG A 376 0.86 10.03 24.92
N LEU A 377 0.98 10.35 23.63
CA LEU A 377 0.72 11.70 23.11
C LEU A 377 -0.43 11.79 22.10
N CYS A 378 -1.18 10.71 21.87
CA CYS A 378 -2.38 10.69 21.02
C CYS A 378 -3.68 10.49 21.83
N ARG A 379 -4.77 11.16 21.42
CA ARG A 379 -6.11 10.95 22.00
C ARG A 379 -6.70 9.58 21.67
N ALA A 380 -6.37 9.05 20.50
CA ALA A 380 -6.90 7.81 19.96
C ALA A 380 -5.77 7.00 19.32
N ALA A 381 -5.84 5.69 19.50
CA ALA A 381 -4.99 4.73 18.83
C ALA A 381 -5.84 3.59 18.26
N ASN A 382 -5.47 3.04 17.09
CA ASN A 382 -6.17 1.90 16.51
C ASN A 382 -5.24 0.88 15.86
N GLY A 383 -5.64 -0.39 15.94
CA GLY A 383 -5.17 -1.46 15.07
C GLY A 383 -5.87 -1.42 13.70
N VAL A 384 -5.49 -2.35 12.82
CA VAL A 384 -5.81 -2.33 11.37
C VAL A 384 -6.69 -3.49 10.90
N SER A 385 -7.13 -4.30 11.86
CA SER A 385 -8.18 -5.32 11.80
C SER A 385 -8.72 -5.49 13.22
N GLU A 386 -9.88 -6.12 13.36
CA GLU A 386 -10.44 -6.40 14.68
C GLU A 386 -9.48 -7.25 15.53
N LEU A 387 -9.00 -8.37 14.98
CA LEU A 387 -8.04 -9.25 15.67
C LEU A 387 -6.76 -8.51 16.06
N HIS A 388 -6.23 -7.65 15.18
CA HIS A 388 -5.05 -6.85 15.50
C HIS A 388 -5.30 -5.81 16.59
N GLY A 389 -6.52 -5.26 16.68
CA GLY A 389 -6.92 -4.42 17.81
C GLY A 389 -6.78 -5.16 19.14
N HIS A 390 -7.20 -6.43 19.21
CA HIS A 390 -7.01 -7.27 20.38
C HIS A 390 -5.54 -7.56 20.67
N VAL A 391 -4.77 -8.01 19.68
CA VAL A 391 -3.32 -8.27 19.82
C VAL A 391 -2.57 -7.01 20.29
N SER A 392 -2.93 -5.85 19.76
CA SER A 392 -2.33 -4.56 20.15
C SER A 392 -2.66 -4.19 21.60
N ARG A 393 -3.91 -4.38 22.05
CA ARG A 393 -4.27 -4.15 23.45
C ARG A 393 -3.43 -5.01 24.37
N GLN A 394 -3.40 -6.33 24.11
CA GLN A 394 -2.63 -7.29 24.89
C GLN A 394 -1.14 -6.90 25.00
N MET A 395 -0.53 -6.49 23.88
CA MET A 395 0.88 -6.10 23.83
C MET A 395 1.18 -4.87 24.70
N TRP A 396 0.28 -3.88 24.69
CA TRP A 396 0.49 -2.56 25.30
C TRP A 396 -0.23 -2.37 26.63
N THR A 397 -0.89 -3.40 27.19
CA THR A 397 -1.49 -3.38 28.54
C THR A 397 -0.52 -2.90 29.61
N VAL A 398 0.78 -3.18 29.46
CA VAL A 398 1.83 -2.71 30.39
C VAL A 398 1.89 -1.19 30.55
N LEU A 399 1.44 -0.41 29.56
CA LEU A 399 1.37 1.05 29.64
C LEU A 399 0.16 1.55 30.46
N TYR A 400 -0.76 0.66 30.80
CA TYR A 400 -2.02 0.94 31.48
C TYR A 400 -2.24 -0.03 32.66
N PRO A 401 -1.36 -0.03 33.68
CA PRO A 401 -1.37 -1.04 34.76
C PRO A 401 -2.68 -1.07 35.58
N GLU A 402 -3.44 0.03 35.59
CA GLU A 402 -4.72 0.14 36.29
C GLU A 402 -5.93 -0.29 35.44
N ARG A 403 -5.70 -0.73 34.19
CA ARG A 403 -6.76 -1.11 33.25
C ARG A 403 -6.67 -2.59 32.92
N SER A 404 -7.83 -3.24 32.83
CA SER A 404 -7.93 -4.53 32.17
C SER A 404 -7.66 -4.38 30.67
N GLU A 405 -7.26 -5.47 30.02
CA GLU A 405 -6.89 -5.49 28.60
C GLU A 405 -8.00 -4.88 27.69
N ASP A 406 -9.26 -5.17 27.97
CA ASP A 406 -10.43 -4.64 27.23
C ASP A 406 -10.64 -3.13 27.38
N LYS A 407 -10.01 -2.50 28.39
CA LYS A 407 -10.07 -1.05 28.67
C LYS A 407 -8.82 -0.30 28.21
N VAL A 408 -7.83 -0.99 27.65
CA VAL A 408 -6.70 -0.37 26.96
C VAL A 408 -7.25 0.44 25.77
N PRO A 409 -6.95 1.75 25.67
CA PRO A 409 -7.59 2.68 24.73
C PRO A 409 -7.04 2.55 23.30
N ILE A 410 -6.97 1.31 22.80
CA ILE A 410 -6.60 0.97 21.43
C ILE A 410 -7.84 0.36 20.76
N GLY A 411 -8.39 1.04 19.76
CA GLY A 411 -9.51 0.56 18.95
C GLY A 411 -9.04 -0.26 17.75
N TYR A 412 -9.90 -0.40 16.74
CA TYR A 412 -9.51 -0.87 15.42
C TYR A 412 -10.26 -0.09 14.34
N ILE A 413 -9.61 0.10 13.18
CA ILE A 413 -10.25 0.47 11.93
C ILE A 413 -9.70 -0.50 10.90
N THR A 414 -10.56 -1.39 10.41
CA THR A 414 -10.13 -2.43 9.47
C THR A 414 -9.68 -1.82 8.16
N ASN A 415 -8.49 -2.20 7.69
CA ASN A 415 -7.96 -1.72 6.42
C ASN A 415 -8.91 -2.06 5.24
N GLY A 416 -8.78 -1.29 4.17
CA GLY A 416 -9.37 -1.60 2.88
C GLY A 416 -8.41 -1.31 1.75
N VAL A 417 -8.90 -1.44 0.52
CA VAL A 417 -8.15 -1.09 -0.70
C VAL A 417 -8.96 -0.16 -1.59
N HIS A 418 -8.30 0.59 -2.46
CA HIS A 418 -8.97 1.54 -3.33
C HIS A 418 -9.59 0.82 -4.54
N ALA A 419 -10.92 0.66 -4.53
CA ALA A 419 -11.63 -0.21 -5.47
C ALA A 419 -11.24 0.04 -6.93
N THR A 420 -11.22 1.29 -7.40
CA THR A 420 -10.92 1.60 -8.80
C THR A 420 -9.43 1.48 -9.16
N THR A 421 -8.52 1.49 -8.17
CA THR A 421 -7.08 1.20 -8.42
C THR A 421 -6.89 -0.27 -8.79
N TRP A 422 -7.63 -1.17 -8.13
CA TRP A 422 -7.36 -2.61 -8.17
C TRP A 422 -8.33 -3.39 -9.06
N THR A 423 -9.50 -2.83 -9.36
CA THR A 423 -10.47 -3.41 -10.31
C THR A 423 -9.94 -3.28 -11.74
N ALA A 424 -9.90 -4.37 -12.49
CA ALA A 424 -9.56 -4.35 -13.91
C ALA A 424 -10.60 -3.58 -14.71
N ALA A 425 -10.19 -2.81 -15.72
CA ALA A 425 -11.10 -2.06 -16.57
C ALA A 425 -12.23 -2.94 -17.17
N LEU A 426 -11.90 -4.15 -17.63
CA LEU A 426 -12.88 -5.11 -18.16
C LEU A 426 -13.97 -5.52 -17.15
N ILE A 427 -13.60 -5.63 -15.86
CA ILE A 427 -14.54 -5.92 -14.79
C ILE A 427 -15.31 -4.65 -14.39
N GLY A 428 -14.64 -3.50 -14.40
CA GLY A 428 -15.29 -2.20 -14.22
C GLY A 428 -16.39 -1.92 -15.25
N ASP A 429 -16.18 -2.29 -16.52
CA ASP A 429 -17.18 -2.18 -17.58
C ASP A 429 -18.40 -3.07 -17.31
N LEU A 430 -18.17 -4.30 -16.80
CA LEU A 430 -19.25 -5.18 -16.36
C LEU A 430 -20.02 -4.59 -15.17
N TYR A 431 -19.32 -3.97 -14.21
CA TYR A 431 -19.99 -3.28 -13.10
C TYR A 431 -20.79 -2.07 -13.56
N ASN A 432 -20.30 -1.30 -14.54
CA ASN A 432 -21.06 -0.20 -15.13
C ASN A 432 -22.39 -0.68 -15.73
N GLU A 433 -22.38 -1.84 -16.40
CA GLU A 433 -23.55 -2.44 -17.03
C GLU A 433 -24.58 -2.99 -16.02
N TYR A 434 -24.13 -3.76 -15.01
CA TYR A 434 -25.03 -4.48 -14.12
C TYR A 434 -25.26 -3.82 -12.75
N LEU A 435 -24.28 -3.10 -12.22
CA LEU A 435 -24.37 -2.43 -10.91
C LEU A 435 -24.81 -0.97 -11.07
N GLY A 436 -24.42 -0.34 -12.19
CA GLY A 436 -24.69 1.03 -12.59
C GLY A 436 -23.41 1.86 -12.76
N ASN A 437 -23.43 2.87 -13.62
CA ASN A 437 -22.26 3.73 -13.92
C ASN A 437 -21.69 4.49 -12.70
N ASP A 438 -22.43 4.54 -11.59
CA ASP A 438 -22.04 5.20 -10.34
C ASP A 438 -21.54 4.22 -9.27
N TRP A 439 -21.36 2.92 -9.60
CA TRP A 439 -20.94 1.88 -8.65
C TRP A 439 -19.69 2.28 -7.86
N ALA A 440 -18.71 2.91 -8.52
CA ALA A 440 -17.45 3.32 -7.90
C ALA A 440 -17.66 4.36 -6.78
N THR A 441 -18.63 5.26 -6.94
CA THR A 441 -18.97 6.27 -5.92
C THR A 441 -19.85 5.72 -4.80
N LYS A 442 -20.50 4.58 -5.04
CA LYS A 442 -21.33 3.85 -4.08
C LYS A 442 -20.69 2.52 -3.67
N ALA A 443 -19.37 2.41 -3.78
CA ALA A 443 -18.66 1.15 -3.62
C ALA A 443 -18.68 0.60 -2.17
N VAL A 444 -19.19 1.37 -1.21
CA VAL A 444 -19.42 0.93 0.18
C VAL A 444 -20.84 0.43 0.43
N ASP A 445 -21.76 0.59 -0.53
CA ASP A 445 -23.16 0.19 -0.39
C ASP A 445 -23.35 -1.30 -0.74
N PRO A 446 -23.71 -2.17 0.23
CA PRO A 446 -23.93 -3.58 -0.03
C PRO A 446 -25.05 -3.84 -1.05
N ALA A 447 -26.04 -2.94 -1.16
CA ALA A 447 -27.14 -3.08 -2.11
C ALA A 447 -26.69 -2.93 -3.57
N VAL A 448 -25.63 -2.15 -3.82
CA VAL A 448 -24.99 -2.08 -5.14
C VAL A 448 -24.34 -3.42 -5.47
N TRP A 449 -23.55 -3.97 -4.54
CA TRP A 449 -22.85 -5.24 -4.74
C TRP A 449 -23.77 -6.47 -4.77
N ALA A 450 -24.97 -6.40 -4.19
CA ALA A 450 -25.97 -7.46 -4.33
C ALA A 450 -26.38 -7.71 -5.79
N LYS A 451 -26.33 -6.68 -6.65
CA LYS A 451 -26.66 -6.80 -8.08
C LYS A 451 -25.67 -7.66 -8.87
N VAL A 452 -24.52 -8.01 -8.30
CA VAL A 452 -23.55 -8.95 -8.90
C VAL A 452 -24.21 -10.30 -9.21
N ASP A 453 -25.24 -10.69 -8.45
CA ASP A 453 -25.99 -11.93 -8.71
C ASP A 453 -26.70 -11.90 -10.08
N HIS A 454 -26.99 -10.72 -10.64
CA HIS A 454 -27.61 -10.56 -11.96
C HIS A 454 -26.65 -10.68 -13.14
N ILE A 455 -25.34 -10.65 -12.91
CA ILE A 455 -24.33 -10.82 -13.95
C ILE A 455 -24.40 -12.27 -14.47
N PRO A 456 -24.56 -12.54 -15.77
CA PRO A 456 -24.52 -13.91 -16.29
C PRO A 456 -23.19 -14.61 -16.00
N ASP A 457 -23.22 -15.89 -15.64
CA ASP A 457 -22.00 -16.62 -15.24
C ASP A 457 -20.94 -16.65 -16.34
N ALA A 458 -21.37 -16.93 -17.58
CA ALA A 458 -20.51 -16.94 -18.77
C ALA A 458 -19.81 -15.59 -18.99
N GLU A 459 -20.48 -14.48 -18.72
CA GLU A 459 -19.94 -13.14 -18.94
C GLU A 459 -18.86 -12.74 -17.95
N LEU A 460 -19.04 -13.10 -16.67
CA LEU A 460 -18.02 -12.91 -15.64
C LEU A 460 -16.83 -13.83 -15.91
N TRP A 461 -17.09 -15.09 -16.25
CA TRP A 461 -16.07 -16.08 -16.53
C TRP A 461 -15.21 -15.71 -17.74
N GLN A 462 -15.82 -15.28 -18.84
CA GLN A 462 -15.10 -14.87 -20.04
C GLN A 462 -14.14 -13.70 -19.77
N ARG A 463 -14.60 -12.67 -19.04
CA ARG A 463 -13.76 -11.52 -18.69
C ARG A 463 -12.60 -11.93 -17.77
N HIS A 464 -12.85 -12.84 -16.83
CA HIS A 464 -11.81 -13.43 -15.97
C HIS A 464 -10.76 -14.19 -16.77
N GLN A 465 -11.16 -15.03 -17.72
CA GLN A 465 -10.25 -15.77 -18.60
C GLN A 465 -9.35 -14.83 -19.42
N ILE A 466 -9.90 -13.72 -19.96
CA ILE A 466 -9.10 -12.70 -20.67
C ILE A 466 -8.05 -12.05 -19.74
N LEU A 467 -8.41 -11.78 -18.48
CA LEU A 467 -7.46 -11.21 -17.51
C LEU A 467 -6.35 -12.20 -17.14
N LYS A 468 -6.69 -13.48 -17.05
CA LYS A 468 -5.72 -14.56 -16.84
C LYS A 468 -4.76 -14.72 -18.03
N GLU A 469 -5.26 -14.65 -19.26
CA GLU A 469 -4.41 -14.62 -20.47
C GLU A 469 -3.40 -13.46 -20.41
N ARG A 470 -3.85 -12.27 -20.02
CA ARG A 470 -2.98 -11.09 -19.84
C ARG A 470 -1.94 -11.30 -18.74
N LEU A 471 -2.31 -11.95 -17.64
CA LEU A 471 -1.37 -12.31 -16.56
C LEU A 471 -0.32 -13.32 -17.04
N VAL A 472 -0.73 -14.36 -17.76
CA VAL A 472 0.21 -15.33 -18.34
C VAL A 472 1.17 -14.65 -19.31
N ALA A 473 0.67 -13.82 -20.22
CA ALA A 473 1.52 -13.06 -21.16
C ALA A 473 2.51 -12.13 -20.43
N HIS A 474 2.05 -11.42 -19.41
CA HIS A 474 2.92 -10.58 -18.57
C HIS A 474 4.01 -11.40 -17.88
N THR A 475 3.64 -12.56 -17.33
CA THR A 475 4.56 -13.47 -16.63
C THR A 475 5.63 -14.00 -17.57
N ARG A 476 5.25 -14.46 -18.78
CA ARG A 476 6.19 -14.91 -19.82
C ARG A 476 7.16 -13.80 -20.23
N SER A 477 6.66 -12.57 -20.41
CA SER A 477 7.49 -11.40 -20.74
C SER A 477 8.51 -11.08 -19.64
N LYS A 478 8.09 -11.06 -18.37
CA LYS A 478 8.98 -10.83 -17.21
C LYS A 478 10.02 -11.95 -17.08
N LEU A 479 9.62 -13.21 -17.20
CA LEU A 479 10.51 -14.37 -17.16
C LEU A 479 11.57 -14.30 -18.26
N LYS A 480 11.17 -13.98 -19.49
CA LYS A 480 12.09 -13.86 -20.63
C LYS A 480 13.16 -12.80 -20.37
N LYS A 481 12.76 -11.59 -19.97
CA LYS A 481 13.68 -10.50 -19.59
C LYS A 481 14.61 -10.90 -18.44
N ALA A 482 14.10 -11.60 -17.43
CA ALA A 482 14.89 -12.05 -16.29
C ALA A 482 15.95 -13.10 -16.69
N ARG A 483 15.58 -14.07 -17.54
CA ARG A 483 16.50 -15.09 -18.07
C ARG A 483 17.58 -14.48 -18.96
N GLU A 484 17.22 -13.49 -19.79
CA GLU A 484 18.16 -12.69 -20.58
C GLU A 484 19.13 -11.93 -19.67
N GLY A 485 18.62 -11.25 -18.63
CA GLY A 485 19.43 -10.51 -17.67
C GLY A 485 20.39 -11.37 -16.85
N ARG A 486 20.07 -12.66 -16.64
CA ARG A 486 20.96 -13.65 -16.01
C ARG A 486 21.98 -14.28 -16.96
N GLY A 487 21.87 -14.03 -18.26
CA GLY A 487 22.71 -14.68 -19.27
C GLY A 487 22.47 -16.19 -19.38
N GLU A 488 21.21 -16.64 -19.20
CA GLU A 488 20.86 -18.05 -19.40
C GLU A 488 21.01 -18.48 -20.87
N HIS A 489 21.13 -19.80 -21.12
CA HIS A 489 21.22 -20.32 -22.49
C HIS A 489 19.94 -20.00 -23.29
N TRP A 490 20.08 -19.79 -24.61
CA TRP A 490 19.00 -19.37 -25.50
C TRP A 490 17.76 -20.27 -25.40
N ASP A 491 17.93 -21.58 -25.26
CA ASP A 491 16.81 -22.53 -25.10
C ASP A 491 15.96 -22.26 -23.84
N TYR A 492 16.60 -21.90 -22.72
CA TYR A 492 15.88 -21.53 -21.50
C TYR A 492 15.18 -20.20 -21.67
N ILE A 493 15.78 -19.22 -22.34
CA ILE A 493 15.13 -17.95 -22.65
C ILE A 493 13.86 -18.18 -23.47
N GLN A 494 13.94 -18.96 -24.56
CA GLN A 494 12.77 -19.29 -25.38
C GLN A 494 11.75 -20.18 -24.65
N ALA A 495 12.19 -21.02 -23.72
CA ALA A 495 11.27 -21.84 -22.92
C ALA A 495 10.29 -20.98 -22.09
N ALA A 496 10.62 -19.71 -21.80
CA ALA A 496 9.70 -18.78 -21.12
C ALA A 496 8.36 -18.63 -21.87
N ASP A 497 8.37 -18.71 -23.21
CA ASP A 497 7.15 -18.56 -24.02
C ASP A 497 6.17 -19.74 -23.86
N ARG A 498 6.61 -20.84 -23.25
CA ARG A 498 5.83 -22.06 -22.97
C ARG A 498 5.44 -22.21 -21.50
N VAL A 499 5.84 -21.27 -20.64
CA VAL A 499 5.54 -21.31 -19.20
C VAL A 499 4.11 -20.83 -18.97
N LEU A 500 3.37 -21.58 -18.14
CA LEU A 500 1.96 -21.38 -17.81
C LEU A 500 1.00 -21.53 -18.99
N ASP A 501 -0.26 -21.84 -18.71
CA ASP A 501 -1.34 -21.93 -19.67
C ASP A 501 -2.57 -21.20 -19.10
N PRO A 502 -3.21 -20.28 -19.85
CA PRO A 502 -4.37 -19.56 -19.36
C PRO A 502 -5.59 -20.44 -19.10
N THR A 503 -5.69 -21.65 -19.65
CA THR A 503 -6.84 -22.54 -19.40
C THR A 503 -6.80 -23.20 -18.01
N ILE A 504 -5.65 -23.14 -17.34
CA ILE A 504 -5.34 -23.92 -16.14
C ILE A 504 -5.59 -23.10 -14.87
N LEU A 505 -6.06 -23.79 -13.83
CA LEU A 505 -6.21 -23.23 -12.49
C LEU A 505 -4.89 -22.59 -12.01
N THR A 506 -4.93 -21.26 -11.83
CA THR A 506 -3.77 -20.42 -11.52
C THR A 506 -3.83 -19.88 -10.10
N ILE A 507 -2.91 -20.33 -9.26
CA ILE A 507 -2.71 -19.84 -7.90
C ILE A 507 -1.71 -18.68 -7.91
N GLY A 508 -2.02 -17.59 -7.22
CA GLY A 508 -1.12 -16.47 -7.00
C GLY A 508 -0.61 -16.43 -5.56
N PHE A 509 0.69 -16.20 -5.40
CA PHE A 509 1.31 -15.85 -4.13
C PHE A 509 2.24 -14.65 -4.35
N ALA A 510 1.87 -13.45 -3.89
CA ALA A 510 2.81 -12.33 -3.92
C ALA A 510 2.80 -11.44 -2.69
N ARG A 511 3.91 -11.51 -1.93
CA ARG A 511 4.10 -10.83 -0.64
C ARG A 511 5.59 -10.63 -0.38
N ARG A 512 5.96 -9.86 0.65
CA ARG A 512 7.32 -9.89 1.19
C ARG A 512 7.64 -11.33 1.63
N PHE A 513 8.79 -11.85 1.21
CA PHE A 513 9.28 -13.14 1.69
C PHE A 513 9.91 -12.97 3.07
N SER A 514 9.39 -13.71 4.04
CA SER A 514 9.88 -13.82 5.42
C SER A 514 9.45 -15.16 6.02
N PRO A 515 10.11 -15.64 7.09
CA PRO A 515 9.80 -16.94 7.68
C PRO A 515 8.35 -17.10 8.13
N TYR A 516 7.74 -16.04 8.66
CA TYR A 516 6.36 -16.13 9.17
C TYR A 516 5.30 -16.12 8.06
N LYS A 517 5.63 -15.64 6.86
CA LYS A 517 4.72 -15.64 5.70
C LYS A 517 4.65 -17.00 5.00
N ARG A 518 5.60 -17.91 5.28
CA ARG A 518 5.62 -19.32 4.84
C ARG A 518 5.42 -19.50 3.33
N GLY A 519 6.13 -18.73 2.50
CA GLY A 519 6.04 -18.84 1.04
C GLY A 519 6.40 -20.23 0.49
N ASP A 520 7.11 -21.04 1.27
CA ASP A 520 7.51 -22.40 0.99
C ASP A 520 6.65 -23.47 1.70
N LEU A 521 5.48 -23.12 2.26
CA LEU A 521 4.62 -24.11 2.95
C LEU A 521 4.25 -25.30 2.05
N LEU A 522 3.99 -25.06 0.76
CA LEU A 522 3.74 -26.13 -0.21
C LEU A 522 4.95 -27.06 -0.35
N LEU A 523 6.18 -26.58 -0.20
CA LEU A 523 7.37 -27.41 -0.35
C LEU A 523 7.59 -28.40 0.81
N ARG A 524 6.80 -28.31 1.88
CA ARG A 524 6.92 -29.23 3.02
C ARG A 524 6.60 -30.69 2.65
N ASP A 525 5.69 -30.90 1.70
CA ASP A 525 5.35 -32.21 1.15
C ASP A 525 5.53 -32.17 -0.37
N ALA A 526 6.78 -32.34 -0.80
CA ALA A 526 7.18 -32.21 -2.20
C ALA A 526 6.52 -33.27 -3.08
N ASP A 527 6.31 -34.49 -2.59
CA ASP A 527 5.67 -35.57 -3.35
C ASP A 527 4.20 -35.24 -3.63
N ARG A 528 3.48 -34.74 -2.62
CA ARG A 528 2.09 -34.32 -2.79
C ARG A 528 1.97 -33.08 -3.67
N ALA A 529 2.89 -32.11 -3.53
CA ALA A 529 2.99 -30.99 -4.47
C ALA A 529 3.14 -31.50 -5.91
N MET A 530 4.13 -32.35 -6.17
CA MET A 530 4.38 -32.90 -7.51
C MET A 530 3.15 -33.62 -8.06
N SER A 531 2.44 -34.39 -7.24
CA SER A 531 1.22 -35.09 -7.66
C SER A 531 0.10 -34.15 -8.14
N ILE A 532 0.00 -32.96 -7.57
CA ILE A 532 -1.02 -31.96 -7.91
C ILE A 532 -0.60 -31.15 -9.14
N PHE A 533 0.62 -30.62 -9.14
CA PHE A 533 1.09 -29.73 -10.21
C PHE A 533 1.43 -30.49 -11.50
N ALA A 534 1.84 -31.76 -11.42
CA ALA A 534 2.11 -32.59 -12.60
C ALA A 534 0.86 -33.34 -13.13
N ASN A 535 -0.31 -33.16 -12.50
CA ASN A 535 -1.55 -33.79 -12.96
C ASN A 535 -1.95 -33.28 -14.36
N THR A 536 -2.27 -34.19 -15.28
CA THR A 536 -2.65 -33.85 -16.66
C THR A 536 -4.15 -33.68 -16.85
N ASP A 537 -4.97 -34.32 -16.01
CA ASP A 537 -6.44 -34.32 -16.13
C ASP A 537 -7.04 -33.09 -15.47
N ARG A 538 -6.46 -32.67 -14.34
CA ARG A 538 -6.85 -31.47 -13.58
C ARG A 538 -5.60 -30.69 -13.19
N PRO A 539 -4.94 -30.04 -14.16
CA PRO A 539 -3.65 -29.40 -13.91
C PRO A 539 -3.78 -28.21 -12.96
N VAL A 540 -2.69 -27.88 -12.27
CA VAL A 540 -2.60 -26.68 -11.43
C VAL A 540 -1.31 -25.96 -11.76
N GLN A 541 -1.33 -24.64 -11.72
CA GLN A 541 -0.14 -23.80 -11.86
C GLN A 541 -0.09 -22.72 -10.78
N ILE A 542 1.10 -22.21 -10.48
CA ILE A 542 1.32 -21.21 -9.44
C ILE A 542 2.33 -20.15 -9.87
N ILE A 543 2.04 -18.91 -9.51
CA ILE A 543 2.89 -17.75 -9.74
C ILE A 543 3.30 -17.17 -8.38
N PHE A 544 4.60 -17.18 -8.11
CA PHE A 544 5.22 -16.49 -6.98
C PHE A 544 5.74 -15.12 -7.42
N SER A 545 5.69 -14.14 -6.52
CA SER A 545 6.39 -12.88 -6.71
C SER A 545 6.62 -12.19 -5.37
N GLY A 546 7.66 -11.37 -5.25
CA GLY A 546 7.94 -10.66 -4.02
C GLY A 546 9.41 -10.57 -3.71
N LYS A 547 9.74 -9.72 -2.73
CA LYS A 547 11.11 -9.42 -2.32
C LYS A 547 11.35 -9.89 -0.88
N ALA A 548 12.52 -10.41 -0.59
CA ALA A 548 13.02 -10.58 0.78
C ALA A 548 13.73 -9.30 1.22
N HIS A 549 13.70 -8.97 2.51
CA HIS A 549 14.48 -7.82 2.98
C HIS A 549 15.99 -8.09 2.79
N PRO A 550 16.84 -7.11 2.45
CA PRO A 550 18.25 -7.36 2.16
C PRO A 550 19.00 -8.09 3.29
N ALA A 551 18.66 -7.76 4.54
CA ALA A 551 19.19 -8.39 5.76
C ALA A 551 18.45 -9.66 6.21
N ASP A 552 17.39 -10.10 5.52
CA ASP A 552 16.62 -11.30 5.87
C ASP A 552 17.09 -12.49 5.02
N GLU A 553 18.18 -13.13 5.48
CA GLU A 553 18.77 -14.26 4.77
C GLU A 553 17.79 -15.43 4.62
N GLU A 554 16.95 -15.73 5.62
CA GLU A 554 15.99 -16.82 5.51
C GLU A 554 14.90 -16.51 4.48
N GLY A 555 14.44 -15.25 4.41
CA GLY A 555 13.58 -14.80 3.31
C GLY A 555 14.21 -15.03 1.93
N LYS A 556 15.52 -14.77 1.77
CA LYS A 556 16.26 -15.04 0.52
C LYS A 556 16.39 -16.55 0.25
N ARG A 557 16.61 -17.37 1.28
CA ARG A 557 16.64 -18.84 1.16
C ARG A 557 15.29 -19.40 0.74
N ILE A 558 14.18 -18.87 1.22
CA ILE A 558 12.84 -19.25 0.76
C ILE A 558 12.70 -19.02 -0.75
N ILE A 559 13.10 -17.84 -1.24
CA ILE A 559 13.08 -17.52 -2.69
C ILE A 559 13.95 -18.51 -3.47
N GLN A 560 15.15 -18.80 -2.96
CA GLN A 560 16.06 -19.76 -3.59
C GLN A 560 15.43 -21.15 -3.72
N ARG A 561 14.82 -21.68 -2.65
CA ARG A 561 14.10 -22.97 -2.68
C ARG A 561 12.96 -22.97 -3.71
N LEU A 562 12.22 -21.87 -3.82
CA LEU A 562 11.16 -21.72 -4.84
C LEU A 562 11.73 -21.71 -6.26
N MET A 563 12.88 -21.07 -6.48
CA MET A 563 13.56 -21.07 -7.79
C MET A 563 14.08 -22.45 -8.18
N GLU A 564 14.59 -23.22 -7.21
CA GLU A 564 14.93 -24.63 -7.43
C GLU A 564 13.69 -25.44 -7.82
N TRP A 565 12.56 -25.21 -7.16
CA TRP A 565 11.29 -25.86 -7.48
C TRP A 565 10.79 -25.53 -8.88
N CYS A 566 10.94 -24.28 -9.33
CA CYS A 566 10.61 -23.85 -10.70
C CYS A 566 11.40 -24.61 -11.79
N LYS A 567 12.56 -25.21 -11.44
CA LYS A 567 13.41 -25.96 -12.37
C LYS A 567 13.11 -27.47 -12.37
N GLN A 568 12.21 -27.96 -11.51
CA GLN A 568 11.94 -29.38 -11.37
C GLN A 568 11.31 -29.98 -12.65
N PRO A 569 11.80 -31.13 -13.13
CA PRO A 569 11.18 -31.85 -14.24
C PRO A 569 9.70 -32.17 -13.95
N GLY A 570 8.85 -31.99 -14.95
CA GLY A 570 7.40 -32.24 -14.84
C GLY A 570 6.55 -31.04 -14.41
N ILE A 571 7.13 -30.02 -13.78
CA ILE A 571 6.38 -28.82 -13.32
C ILE A 571 7.01 -27.48 -13.74
N TRP A 572 8.11 -27.49 -14.49
CA TRP A 572 8.81 -26.27 -14.95
C TRP A 572 7.94 -25.29 -15.75
N ASN A 573 6.87 -25.79 -16.40
CA ASN A 573 5.89 -25.00 -17.12
C ASN A 573 4.64 -24.67 -16.28
N ARG A 574 4.61 -25.07 -15.00
CA ARG A 574 3.51 -24.87 -14.05
C ARG A 574 3.87 -23.93 -12.90
N VAL A 575 5.14 -23.76 -12.60
CA VAL A 575 5.62 -22.90 -11.50
C VAL A 575 6.44 -21.76 -12.07
N ALA A 576 6.04 -20.52 -11.76
CA ALA A 576 6.74 -19.32 -12.18
C ALA A 576 7.07 -18.43 -11.00
N PHE A 577 8.21 -17.73 -11.08
CA PHE A 577 8.59 -16.67 -10.16
C PHE A 577 8.79 -15.37 -10.95
N ILE A 578 8.05 -14.32 -10.60
CA ILE A 578 8.20 -12.98 -11.18
C ILE A 578 9.08 -12.13 -10.26
N GLU A 579 10.21 -11.70 -10.79
CA GLU A 579 11.16 -10.81 -10.11
C GLU A 579 10.69 -9.36 -10.04
N ASP A 580 11.22 -8.66 -9.05
CA ASP A 580 11.08 -7.22 -8.87
C ASP A 580 9.62 -6.77 -8.74
N TYR A 581 8.88 -7.44 -7.86
CA TYR A 581 7.48 -7.16 -7.57
C TYR A 581 7.24 -5.68 -7.25
N ASP A 582 6.29 -5.08 -7.97
CA ASP A 582 5.87 -3.69 -7.88
C ASP A 582 4.35 -3.55 -8.01
N MET A 583 3.83 -2.31 -8.04
CA MET A 583 2.39 -2.07 -8.19
C MET A 583 1.83 -2.51 -9.54
N HIS A 584 2.63 -2.46 -10.62
CA HIS A 584 2.21 -2.93 -11.94
C HIS A 584 1.96 -4.44 -11.92
N THR A 585 2.96 -5.18 -11.46
CA THR A 585 2.92 -6.65 -11.30
C THR A 585 1.80 -7.06 -10.36
N ALA A 586 1.62 -6.31 -9.26
CA ALA A 586 0.51 -6.51 -8.33
C ALA A 586 -0.86 -6.41 -9.03
N ARG A 587 -1.08 -5.40 -9.88
CA ARG A 587 -2.35 -5.26 -10.63
C ARG A 587 -2.58 -6.45 -11.56
N LYS A 588 -1.57 -6.89 -12.32
CA LYS A 588 -1.69 -8.06 -13.20
C LYS A 588 -2.06 -9.33 -12.43
N LEU A 589 -1.43 -9.55 -11.28
CA LEU A 589 -1.70 -10.71 -10.43
C LEU A 589 -3.11 -10.69 -9.85
N VAL A 590 -3.49 -9.65 -9.11
CA VAL A 590 -4.80 -9.61 -8.42
C VAL A 590 -6.00 -9.50 -9.37
N GLN A 591 -5.75 -9.20 -10.64
CA GLN A 591 -6.77 -9.17 -11.69
C GLN A 591 -6.92 -10.50 -12.44
N GLY A 592 -5.89 -11.35 -12.48
CA GLY A 592 -5.85 -12.52 -13.38
C GLY A 592 -5.74 -13.89 -12.70
N VAL A 593 -5.42 -13.95 -11.40
CA VAL A 593 -5.33 -15.23 -10.66
C VAL A 593 -6.71 -15.78 -10.29
N ASP A 594 -6.84 -17.10 -10.26
CA ASP A 594 -8.06 -17.77 -9.80
C ASP A 594 -8.14 -17.81 -8.27
N VAL A 595 -7.01 -18.19 -7.65
CA VAL A 595 -6.89 -18.33 -6.20
C VAL A 595 -5.73 -17.47 -5.71
N TRP A 596 -6.00 -16.63 -4.71
CA TRP A 596 -4.99 -15.91 -3.96
C TRP A 596 -4.61 -16.69 -2.70
N LEU A 597 -3.39 -17.21 -2.65
CA LEU A 597 -2.90 -18.01 -1.53
C LEU A 597 -2.27 -17.11 -0.46
N ASN A 598 -2.70 -17.31 0.79
CA ASN A 598 -2.15 -16.57 1.92
C ASN A 598 -2.01 -17.44 3.18
N ASN A 599 -0.78 -17.68 3.61
CA ASN A 599 -0.48 -18.64 4.66
C ASN A 599 0.46 -18.11 5.77
N PRO A 600 0.21 -16.92 6.33
CA PRO A 600 1.00 -16.42 7.45
C PRO A 600 0.80 -17.32 8.68
N ARG A 601 1.79 -17.34 9.58
CA ARG A 601 1.63 -17.91 10.92
C ARG A 601 0.70 -17.01 11.76
N ARG A 602 -0.23 -17.63 12.49
CA ARG A 602 -1.11 -16.93 13.43
C ARG A 602 -0.33 -16.47 14.67
N PRO A 603 -0.65 -15.33 15.30
CA PRO A 603 -1.43 -14.19 14.81
C PRO A 603 -0.51 -13.09 14.23
N LEU A 604 0.41 -13.46 13.33
CA LEU A 604 1.48 -12.58 12.85
C LEU A 604 1.07 -11.75 11.62
N GLU A 605 -0.16 -11.89 11.12
CA GLU A 605 -0.74 -10.99 10.14
C GLU A 605 -1.66 -9.95 10.80
N ALA A 606 -1.24 -8.69 10.82
CA ALA A 606 -2.07 -7.61 11.37
C ALA A 606 -3.35 -7.36 10.54
N SER A 607 -3.29 -7.51 9.22
CA SER A 607 -4.45 -7.33 8.34
C SER A 607 -4.22 -8.13 7.06
N GLY A 608 -3.70 -7.50 5.99
CA GLY A 608 -3.31 -8.17 4.74
C GLY A 608 -4.10 -7.66 3.53
N THR A 609 -3.77 -6.45 3.05
CA THR A 609 -4.52 -5.81 1.95
C THR A 609 -4.45 -6.54 0.62
N SER A 610 -3.45 -7.38 0.37
CA SER A 610 -3.33 -8.07 -0.92
C SER A 610 -4.49 -9.01 -1.23
N GLY A 611 -5.01 -9.71 -0.22
CA GLY A 611 -6.21 -10.56 -0.37
C GLY A 611 -7.50 -9.75 -0.54
N GLN A 612 -7.54 -8.51 -0.05
CA GLN A 612 -8.69 -7.62 -0.24
C GLN A 612 -8.81 -7.15 -1.70
N LYS A 613 -7.68 -7.01 -2.41
CA LYS A 613 -7.63 -6.55 -3.82
C LYS A 613 -8.25 -7.55 -4.79
N VAL A 614 -7.99 -8.84 -4.58
CA VAL A 614 -8.36 -9.90 -5.52
C VAL A 614 -9.88 -10.06 -5.64
N CYS A 615 -10.60 -9.76 -4.55
CA CYS A 615 -12.05 -9.88 -4.46
C CYS A 615 -12.78 -9.01 -5.49
N PHE A 616 -12.27 -7.82 -5.80
CA PHE A 616 -12.88 -6.90 -6.76
C PHE A 616 -12.89 -7.45 -8.20
N ASN A 617 -12.05 -8.43 -8.50
CA ASN A 617 -11.94 -9.06 -9.82
C ASN A 617 -12.53 -10.47 -9.87
N GLY A 618 -13.20 -10.91 -8.79
CA GLY A 618 -13.76 -12.25 -8.70
C GLY A 618 -12.75 -13.35 -8.35
N GLY A 619 -11.49 -13.00 -8.04
CA GLY A 619 -10.53 -13.99 -7.53
C GLY A 619 -10.89 -14.44 -6.11
N LEU A 620 -10.56 -15.69 -5.80
CA LEU A 620 -10.95 -16.35 -4.55
C LEU A 620 -9.77 -16.45 -3.57
N ASN A 621 -9.99 -16.14 -2.30
CA ASN A 621 -8.93 -16.29 -1.30
C ASN A 621 -8.89 -17.71 -0.75
N CYS A 622 -7.70 -18.29 -0.66
CA CYS A 622 -7.41 -19.47 0.15
C CYS A 622 -6.40 -19.05 1.22
N SER A 623 -6.88 -18.84 2.45
CA SER A 623 -6.08 -18.19 3.48
C SER A 623 -6.23 -18.84 4.84
N VAL A 624 -5.17 -18.80 5.64
CA VAL A 624 -5.22 -18.99 7.09
C VAL A 624 -6.19 -17.94 7.67
N LEU A 625 -7.00 -18.34 8.66
CA LEU A 625 -7.80 -17.41 9.48
C LEU A 625 -6.88 -16.62 10.41
N ASP A 626 -6.34 -15.53 9.88
CA ASP A 626 -5.55 -14.51 10.56
C ASP A 626 -5.78 -13.15 9.87
N GLY A 627 -5.44 -12.05 10.57
CA GLY A 627 -5.61 -10.70 10.07
C GLY A 627 -7.01 -10.41 9.54
N TRP A 628 -7.11 -9.88 8.32
CA TRP A 628 -8.40 -9.49 7.72
C TRP A 628 -9.32 -10.66 7.37
N TRP A 629 -8.76 -11.87 7.17
CA TRP A 629 -9.55 -13.00 6.69
C TRP A 629 -10.50 -13.53 7.77
N CYS A 630 -10.21 -13.27 9.05
CA CYS A 630 -11.14 -13.50 10.15
C CYS A 630 -12.45 -12.71 10.01
N GLU A 631 -12.39 -11.50 9.44
CA GLU A 631 -13.55 -10.64 9.21
C GLU A 631 -14.23 -10.93 7.87
N GLY A 632 -13.45 -11.38 6.87
CA GLY A 632 -13.92 -11.55 5.49
C GLY A 632 -14.44 -12.95 5.16
N TYR A 633 -13.95 -14.01 5.82
CA TYR A 633 -14.35 -15.38 5.51
C TYR A 633 -15.79 -15.65 5.94
N GLN A 634 -16.59 -16.20 5.01
CA GLN A 634 -17.93 -16.68 5.29
C GLN A 634 -18.02 -18.17 5.01
N ALA A 635 -18.67 -18.91 5.92
CA ALA A 635 -18.92 -20.33 5.79
C ALA A 635 -20.40 -20.64 6.00
N ASP A 636 -20.86 -21.76 5.46
CA ASP A 636 -22.18 -22.30 5.76
C ASP A 636 -22.23 -22.96 7.14
N ALA A 637 -23.40 -23.49 7.53
CA ALA A 637 -23.62 -24.14 8.81
C ALA A 637 -22.73 -25.38 9.04
N ASN A 638 -22.17 -25.97 7.99
CA ASN A 638 -21.27 -27.12 8.07
C ASN A 638 -19.79 -26.70 8.05
N GLY A 639 -19.50 -25.40 8.02
CA GLY A 639 -18.14 -24.86 7.97
C GLY A 639 -17.54 -24.82 6.57
N LYS A 640 -18.30 -25.12 5.50
CA LYS A 640 -17.82 -25.03 4.12
C LYS A 640 -17.79 -23.57 3.66
N GLY A 641 -16.68 -23.17 3.05
CA GLY A 641 -16.50 -21.79 2.59
C GLY A 641 -17.50 -21.37 1.50
N LEU A 642 -18.09 -20.19 1.68
CA LEU A 642 -19.06 -19.60 0.73
C LEU A 642 -18.39 -18.59 -0.22
N ASN A 643 -17.30 -17.96 0.20
CA ASN A 643 -16.63 -16.87 -0.52
C ASN A 643 -15.10 -17.05 -0.63
N GLY A 644 -14.61 -18.26 -0.40
CA GLY A 644 -13.19 -18.63 -0.37
C GLY A 644 -12.96 -19.82 0.58
N TRP A 645 -11.70 -20.03 0.98
CA TRP A 645 -11.31 -21.15 1.84
C TRP A 645 -10.46 -20.72 3.05
N ALA A 646 -10.63 -21.44 4.14
CA ALA A 646 -9.87 -21.28 5.38
C ALA A 646 -8.86 -22.43 5.57
N ILE A 647 -7.56 -22.11 5.63
CA ILE A 647 -6.49 -23.10 5.78
C ILE A 647 -6.33 -23.47 7.26
N GLY A 648 -6.63 -24.72 7.58
CA GLY A 648 -6.37 -25.32 8.90
C GLY A 648 -7.11 -24.64 10.05
N LYS A 649 -6.83 -25.10 11.27
CA LYS A 649 -7.28 -24.49 12.52
C LYS A 649 -6.06 -24.21 13.39
N ASP A 650 -6.18 -23.26 14.31
CA ASP A 650 -5.17 -23.10 15.35
C ASP A 650 -5.14 -24.37 16.22
N ALA A 651 -3.99 -25.03 16.28
CA ALA A 651 -3.79 -26.22 17.10
C ALA A 651 -3.51 -25.86 18.57
N HIS A 652 -3.47 -24.56 18.91
CA HIS A 652 -3.18 -24.03 20.24
C HIS A 652 -1.89 -24.62 20.84
N THR A 653 -0.88 -24.77 19.99
CA THR A 653 0.43 -25.32 20.33
C THR A 653 1.51 -24.24 20.28
N SER A 654 2.52 -24.36 21.15
CA SER A 654 3.72 -23.55 21.05
C SER A 654 4.70 -24.07 19.98
N ASP A 655 4.52 -25.31 19.51
CA ASP A 655 5.35 -25.90 18.46
C ASP A 655 4.90 -25.42 17.07
N GLN A 656 5.63 -24.43 16.55
CA GLN A 656 5.40 -23.86 15.23
C GLN A 656 5.62 -24.86 14.10
N LYS A 657 6.49 -25.86 14.26
CA LYS A 657 6.72 -26.88 13.23
C LYS A 657 5.49 -27.78 13.08
N LEU A 658 4.92 -28.20 14.22
CA LEU A 658 3.68 -28.97 14.23
C LEU A 658 2.52 -28.18 13.60
N GLN A 659 2.37 -26.89 13.95
CA GLN A 659 1.35 -26.04 13.33
C GLN A 659 1.54 -25.92 11.82
N ASP A 660 2.78 -25.76 11.35
CA ASP A 660 3.10 -25.70 9.92
C ASP A 660 2.76 -27.02 9.20
N ASP A 661 2.99 -28.18 9.83
CA ASP A 661 2.62 -29.48 9.26
C ASP A 661 1.10 -29.63 9.16
N ILE A 662 0.35 -29.23 10.20
CA ILE A 662 -1.11 -29.25 10.19
C ILE A 662 -1.67 -28.32 9.10
N ASP A 663 -1.19 -27.09 9.01
CA ASP A 663 -1.63 -26.13 7.99
C ASP A 663 -1.27 -26.63 6.57
N SER A 664 -0.11 -27.25 6.38
CA SER A 664 0.29 -27.85 5.10
C SER A 664 -0.65 -28.97 4.68
N GLN A 665 -0.97 -29.92 5.58
CA GLN A 665 -1.88 -31.01 5.29
C GLN A 665 -3.30 -30.52 4.99
N ALA A 666 -3.77 -29.49 5.71
CA ALA A 666 -5.05 -28.85 5.45
C ALA A 666 -5.10 -28.14 4.08
N LEU A 667 -4.03 -27.42 3.71
CA LEU A 667 -3.93 -26.78 2.40
C LEU A 667 -4.01 -27.82 1.27
N TYR A 668 -3.33 -28.96 1.41
CA TYR A 668 -3.40 -30.02 0.42
C TYR A 668 -4.77 -30.67 0.29
N ALA A 669 -5.45 -30.93 1.41
CA ALA A 669 -6.82 -31.43 1.39
C ALA A 669 -7.75 -30.46 0.66
N LEU A 670 -7.67 -29.16 0.97
CA LEU A 670 -8.45 -28.13 0.27
C LEU A 670 -8.19 -28.13 -1.24
N LEU A 671 -6.92 -28.22 -1.65
CA LEU A 671 -6.56 -28.26 -3.07
C LEU A 671 -7.18 -29.48 -3.76
N GLN A 672 -7.03 -30.67 -3.19
CA GLN A 672 -7.42 -31.93 -3.84
C GLN A 672 -8.93 -32.20 -3.79
N ASP A 673 -9.57 -31.88 -2.67
CA ASP A 673 -10.95 -32.30 -2.39
C ASP A 673 -11.97 -31.22 -2.73
N GLU A 674 -11.57 -29.94 -2.76
CA GLU A 674 -12.50 -28.81 -2.96
C GLU A 674 -12.11 -27.90 -4.13
N ILE A 675 -10.92 -27.28 -4.09
CA ILE A 675 -10.54 -26.21 -5.01
C ILE A 675 -10.38 -26.74 -6.44
N VAL A 676 -9.55 -27.76 -6.65
CA VAL A 676 -9.28 -28.31 -7.98
C VAL A 676 -10.55 -28.95 -8.58
N PRO A 677 -11.31 -29.79 -7.85
CA PRO A 677 -12.58 -30.31 -8.38
C PRO A 677 -13.57 -29.22 -8.78
N LEU A 678 -13.74 -28.16 -7.97
CA LEU A 678 -14.72 -27.10 -8.25
C LEU A 678 -14.36 -26.29 -9.51
N TYR A 679 -13.07 -26.05 -9.76
CA TYR A 679 -12.63 -25.30 -10.94
C TYR A 679 -12.86 -26.07 -12.26
N TYR A 680 -12.69 -27.39 -12.23
CA TYR A 680 -12.82 -28.26 -13.40
C TYR A 680 -14.22 -28.88 -13.56
N ASP A 681 -15.16 -28.59 -12.65
CA ASP A 681 -16.57 -28.91 -12.79
C ASP A 681 -17.24 -27.91 -13.73
N GLN A 682 -17.05 -28.13 -15.03
CA GLN A 682 -17.49 -27.25 -16.12
C GLN A 682 -18.66 -27.84 -16.90
N ASP A 683 -19.52 -26.96 -17.42
CA ASP A 683 -20.57 -27.33 -18.36
C ASP A 683 -20.04 -27.61 -19.78
N GLU A 684 -20.94 -27.86 -20.73
CA GLU A 684 -20.60 -28.09 -22.14
C GLU A 684 -19.97 -26.88 -22.86
N HIS A 685 -20.05 -25.70 -22.25
CA HIS A 685 -19.48 -24.44 -22.74
C HIS A 685 -18.21 -24.03 -22.00
N GLY A 686 -17.71 -24.85 -21.07
CA GLY A 686 -16.50 -24.59 -20.30
C GLY A 686 -16.68 -23.63 -19.13
N VAL A 687 -17.91 -23.42 -18.65
CA VAL A 687 -18.23 -22.51 -17.54
C VAL A 687 -18.37 -23.30 -16.23
N PRO A 688 -17.54 -23.01 -15.20
CA PRO A 688 -17.65 -23.65 -13.90
C PRO A 688 -18.64 -22.90 -13.00
N HIS A 689 -19.93 -23.19 -13.13
CA HIS A 689 -21.00 -22.47 -12.40
C HIS A 689 -20.81 -22.44 -10.88
N GLY A 690 -20.35 -23.54 -10.28
CA GLY A 690 -20.06 -23.59 -8.84
C GLY A 690 -18.92 -22.63 -8.44
N TRP A 691 -17.89 -22.53 -9.27
CA TRP A 691 -16.79 -21.58 -9.09
C TRP A 691 -17.28 -20.14 -9.23
N VAL A 692 -18.01 -19.83 -10.31
CA VAL A 692 -18.52 -18.49 -10.60
C VAL A 692 -19.48 -18.01 -9.50
N LYS A 693 -20.29 -18.90 -8.94
CA LYS A 693 -21.11 -18.61 -7.75
C LYS A 693 -20.26 -18.15 -6.57
N MET A 694 -19.14 -18.81 -6.31
CA MET A 694 -18.20 -18.41 -5.26
C MET A 694 -17.50 -17.08 -5.59
N MET A 695 -17.16 -16.84 -6.88
CA MET A 695 -16.61 -15.54 -7.33
C MET A 695 -17.57 -14.40 -7.01
N LYS A 696 -18.86 -14.56 -7.35
CA LYS A 696 -19.92 -13.59 -7.06
C LYS A 696 -20.09 -13.37 -5.55
N ALA A 697 -20.04 -14.44 -4.75
CA ALA A 697 -20.09 -14.34 -3.29
C ALA A 697 -18.90 -13.57 -2.72
N SER A 698 -17.68 -13.83 -3.21
CA SER A 698 -16.45 -13.08 -2.84
C SER A 698 -16.60 -11.59 -3.15
N ILE A 699 -17.01 -11.24 -4.37
CA ILE A 699 -17.25 -9.84 -4.76
C ILE A 699 -18.29 -9.21 -3.82
N LYS A 700 -19.44 -9.86 -3.65
CA LYS A 700 -20.59 -9.32 -2.90
C LYS A 700 -20.30 -9.06 -1.42
N THR A 701 -19.55 -9.98 -0.79
CA THR A 701 -19.30 -9.94 0.66
C THR A 701 -18.10 -9.07 1.02
N ASN A 702 -17.02 -9.14 0.22
CA ASN A 702 -15.75 -8.51 0.57
C ASN A 702 -15.59 -7.09 -0.01
N SER A 703 -16.13 -6.82 -1.21
CA SER A 703 -15.93 -5.52 -1.88
C SER A 703 -16.46 -4.31 -1.08
N PRO A 704 -17.66 -4.32 -0.46
CA PRO A 704 -18.11 -3.21 0.37
C PRO A 704 -17.35 -3.11 1.70
N ALA A 705 -17.04 -4.26 2.32
CA ALA A 705 -16.41 -4.32 3.63
C ALA A 705 -14.95 -3.85 3.61
N PHE A 706 -14.17 -4.25 2.59
CA PHE A 706 -12.73 -3.98 2.48
C PHE A 706 -12.43 -2.87 1.47
N ASN A 707 -13.27 -1.84 1.45
CA ASN A 707 -13.10 -0.64 0.66
C ASN A 707 -12.45 0.48 1.49
N THR A 708 -11.44 1.15 0.92
CA THR A 708 -10.82 2.31 1.59
C THR A 708 -11.76 3.51 1.76
N HIS A 709 -12.82 3.67 0.94
CA HIS A 709 -13.84 4.70 1.20
C HIS A 709 -14.53 4.47 2.56
N ARG A 710 -14.86 3.20 2.89
CA ARG A 710 -15.42 2.82 4.19
C ARG A 710 -14.41 3.11 5.30
N MET A 711 -13.16 2.69 5.11
CA MET A 711 -12.08 2.94 6.07
C MET A 711 -11.88 4.45 6.34
N ILE A 712 -11.86 5.30 5.31
CA ILE A 712 -11.74 6.76 5.48
C ILE A 712 -12.98 7.33 6.17
N ALA A 713 -14.18 6.84 5.84
CA ALA A 713 -15.40 7.26 6.54
C ALA A 713 -15.33 6.91 8.04
N ASP A 714 -14.81 5.74 8.41
CA ASP A 714 -14.57 5.35 9.80
C ASP A 714 -13.56 6.29 10.47
N TYR A 715 -12.41 6.57 9.82
CA TYR A 715 -11.44 7.53 10.36
C TYR A 715 -12.05 8.91 10.57
N VAL A 716 -12.82 9.42 9.61
CA VAL A 716 -13.45 10.74 9.73
C VAL A 716 -14.44 10.77 10.89
N THR A 717 -15.33 9.78 10.97
CA THR A 717 -16.46 9.79 11.91
C THR A 717 -16.11 9.33 13.32
N GLN A 718 -15.12 8.45 13.47
CA GLN A 718 -14.72 7.88 14.75
C GLN A 718 -13.48 8.58 15.33
N VAL A 719 -12.57 9.05 14.47
CA VAL A 719 -11.24 9.51 14.89
C VAL A 719 -11.05 11.00 14.65
N TYR A 720 -11.17 11.51 13.43
CA TYR A 720 -10.84 12.91 13.10
C TYR A 720 -11.90 13.90 13.61
N ALA A 721 -13.18 13.54 13.47
CA ALA A 721 -14.34 14.37 13.75
C ALA A 721 -15.43 13.57 14.52
N PRO A 722 -15.11 13.07 15.73
CA PRO A 722 -16.06 12.28 16.52
C PRO A 722 -17.34 13.08 16.83
N GLY A 723 -18.50 12.48 16.57
CA GLY A 723 -19.82 13.12 16.76
C GLY A 723 -20.42 13.76 15.50
N ALA A 724 -19.73 13.69 14.36
CA ALA A 724 -20.31 13.99 13.05
C ALA A 724 -21.54 13.09 12.77
N VAL A 725 -22.67 13.69 12.38
CA VAL A 725 -23.91 12.96 12.06
C VAL A 725 -23.76 12.32 10.68
N THR A 726 -23.83 11.00 10.59
CA THR A 726 -23.87 10.28 9.32
C THR A 726 -25.31 9.93 8.93
N GLU A 727 -25.76 10.35 7.75
CA GLU A 727 -26.93 9.76 7.07
C GLU A 727 -26.63 8.37 6.49
N VAL A 728 -25.34 8.02 6.37
CA VAL A 728 -24.91 6.65 6.14
C VAL A 728 -25.09 5.92 7.48
N GLY A 729 -26.10 5.07 7.56
CA GLY A 729 -26.37 4.24 8.74
C GLY A 729 -25.09 3.58 9.22
N ARG A 730 -24.97 3.39 10.54
CA ARG A 730 -23.89 2.62 11.17
C ARG A 730 -23.72 1.29 10.42
N SER A 731 -22.81 1.24 9.46
CA SER A 731 -22.27 0.00 8.90
C SER A 731 -21.17 -0.48 9.83
N LEU A 732 -21.48 -0.55 11.13
CA LEU A 732 -20.86 -1.57 11.96
C LEU A 732 -21.47 -2.86 11.43
N ALA A 733 -20.62 -3.71 10.84
CA ALA A 733 -20.94 -5.11 10.69
C ALA A 733 -21.23 -5.66 12.09
N SER A 734 -22.47 -5.56 12.56
CA SER A 734 -22.98 -6.52 13.51
C SER A 734 -23.09 -7.82 12.74
N ILE A 735 -22.01 -8.61 12.78
CA ILE A 735 -22.07 -10.02 12.42
C ILE A 735 -23.15 -10.63 13.33
N PRO A 736 -24.18 -11.31 12.79
CA PRO A 736 -25.10 -12.04 13.63
C PRO A 736 -24.30 -13.06 14.45
N SER A 737 -24.50 -13.03 15.77
CA SER A 737 -23.97 -14.00 16.74
C SER A 737 -24.16 -15.44 16.31
#